data_AF-A0A2D5VLE0-F1
#
_entry.id   AF-A0A2D5VLE0-F1
#
_cell.length_a   1.000
_cell.length_b   1.000
_cell.length_c   1.000
_cell.angle_alpha   90.00
_cell.angle_beta   90.00
_cell.angle_gamma   90.00
#
_symmetry.space_group_name_H-M   'P 1'
#
loop_
_entity.id
_entity.type
_entity.pdbx_description
1 polymer ?
#
loop_
_entity_poly.entity_id
_entity_poly.type
_entity_poly.pdbx_seq_one_letter_code
_entity_poly.pdbx_strand_id
1 'polypeptide(L)'
;MSKDIIVKQDSSAGSIDFVNTTIQSFLNTLRAERSTTDPDALNIVNIKKSSGTRLVYEMRNTPYQNFVDSDGNRFTSSTEAVDYINRTAKTFFTDATILNEQDVIEFSTEPSNTVVFASNGSTYPIGSLVAYDAGDGSINVAKNDALGSNTFIGLLPSNTSVNGALVPAQISDAVNVLNATFYGSSIGAIVGASSITVVSGGVPVVLNADSYSEDPTGDDVWRSLSTDCHRGRAWTTNVITYPGEYFTVDLSHADVIGFGLYESTSDTIGTAYTQTGDKGTGFVWSLWMDNNLNSAENVYGSNTGHVRDVGWVGGTPEEIFNTSTVESVSWASGSSPVRFRIGLSVDGFITSFYYNSTLGRYVPLARSTTPTVASKSYGLMVKSCGTEGTITGTPVMYSRRDDIILRYFYYENRDGTYMYPLFKSTEEADYVDQFVYSGSGTSHAHWFPNDPQMHVWYMPDSSTTMMNPTPPVGTVDIVYTRIQTTDNTSFAPPPFTLPDLEFDENTAINVEVSSDSNGYQTVLYGLPTSLSMVSNHVVGTTPFVSKNTVYPIRVTRVNAFGSQQAGFYLTIVDNTSVSTITGWTVHQGNVYQPNMVFPSENAVLEYDTLLSKGRQVRWMHRSEGTIGILDASVTLSNKENDDILNTASNWNIRASLYNGGINVSMPGIGWTANTNINFNNLISGLDEWTLEYVNGGGDDGKLRLYLNGVVQLTSTGVLSTDQTLAFVTSSTEVRTLIIPGFVEEASVFAGSAISGFTHVAASPALYNGNTLDENSAVNIDGTVASGKRYIIPKSWVDQHVLPFLINSGDSVTVGIMASGADASDGLSSAEFDMALKWEYRDSNSHRNIMFANDGTGTLSGGNIDTNTNESIIQSTTESMFDYAFEVYDGNVHLLSCNTEVFNVVPGIDNGGSFTRVMSVGSYTGTIPLTLTVTTSSATSTFSMADLQEIDIPDPQYYHVVTESPEGTFLFGGNTTFPTLNAGQTYRFVISDNSLEATDHLRFTIDEATEYTSGVTRVGTPGTEGAYVEWSVPSDVVVPMFFYQDADASTNGPVPIHGTTYKPPAISGYTHNP
;
A
#
# COMPACT_ATOMS: atom_id res chain seq x y z
N MET A 1 -90.74 18.62 -36.44
CA MET A 1 -90.03 17.39 -36.03
C MET A 1 -89.06 17.81 -34.95
N SER A 2 -89.32 17.45 -33.68
CA SER A 2 -88.38 17.74 -32.60
C SER A 2 -87.12 16.91 -32.86
N LYS A 3 -85.95 17.55 -32.86
CA LYS A 3 -84.67 16.83 -32.94
C LYS A 3 -84.48 16.03 -31.65
N ASP A 4 -83.97 14.82 -31.76
CA ASP A 4 -83.61 14.01 -30.60
C ASP A 4 -82.55 14.73 -29.76
N ILE A 5 -82.70 14.68 -28.43
CA ILE A 5 -81.79 15.26 -27.44
C ILE A 5 -80.65 14.27 -27.22
N ILE A 6 -79.46 14.60 -27.73
CA ILE A 6 -78.29 13.73 -27.63
C ILE A 6 -77.60 14.03 -26.30
N VAL A 7 -77.43 12.99 -25.48
CA VAL A 7 -76.74 13.05 -24.19
C VAL A 7 -75.29 12.61 -24.39
N LYS A 8 -74.33 13.51 -24.18
CA LYS A 8 -72.91 13.19 -24.33
C LYS A 8 -72.06 13.84 -23.25
N GLN A 9 -70.87 13.29 -23.03
CA GLN A 9 -69.84 13.89 -22.19
C GLN A 9 -69.06 14.94 -23.01
N ASP A 10 -68.78 16.11 -22.43
CA ASP A 10 -67.86 17.07 -23.04
C ASP A 10 -66.40 16.67 -22.78
N SER A 11 -65.54 17.02 -23.72
CA SER A 11 -64.08 16.81 -23.72
C SER A 11 -63.33 17.56 -22.59
N SER A 12 -64.02 18.46 -21.89
CA SER A 12 -63.53 19.17 -20.69
C SER A 12 -63.96 18.40 -19.44
N ALA A 13 -62.98 17.94 -18.64
CA ALA A 13 -63.15 17.08 -17.45
C ALA A 13 -64.48 17.25 -16.67
N GLY A 14 -65.39 16.28 -16.80
CA GLY A 14 -66.53 16.09 -15.87
C GLY A 14 -67.84 16.83 -16.20
N SER A 15 -68.09 17.28 -17.43
CA SER A 15 -69.36 17.93 -17.81
C SER A 15 -70.21 17.11 -18.80
N ILE A 16 -71.54 17.21 -18.65
CA ILE A 16 -72.55 16.58 -19.51
C ILE A 16 -73.28 17.61 -20.37
N ASP A 17 -73.49 17.26 -21.65
CA ASP A 17 -74.16 18.07 -22.67
C ASP A 17 -75.46 17.43 -23.14
N PHE A 18 -76.51 18.26 -23.28
CA PHE A 18 -77.78 17.92 -23.93
C PHE A 18 -77.90 18.65 -25.27
N VAL A 19 -77.35 18.05 -26.32
CA VAL A 19 -77.30 18.64 -27.67
C VAL A 19 -78.70 18.70 -28.26
N ASN A 20 -78.96 19.71 -29.10
CA ASN A 20 -80.27 20.06 -29.67
C ASN A 20 -81.27 20.65 -28.66
N THR A 21 -80.82 21.06 -27.48
CA THR A 21 -81.58 21.89 -26.53
C THR A 21 -80.93 23.25 -26.35
N THR A 22 -81.65 24.21 -25.77
CA THR A 22 -81.09 25.52 -25.36
C THR A 22 -80.25 25.44 -24.09
N ILE A 23 -80.06 24.24 -23.54
CA ILE A 23 -79.41 24.00 -22.26
C ILE A 23 -78.10 23.27 -22.55
N GLN A 24 -76.96 23.97 -22.50
CA GLN A 24 -75.66 23.41 -22.86
C GLN A 24 -74.69 23.44 -21.68
N SER A 25 -74.05 22.30 -21.44
CA SER A 25 -72.97 22.00 -20.50
C SER A 25 -73.23 22.24 -19.01
N PHE A 26 -73.35 21.14 -18.24
CA PHE A 26 -73.33 21.19 -16.78
C PHE A 26 -72.19 20.37 -16.21
N LEU A 27 -71.34 21.02 -15.43
CA LEU A 27 -70.26 20.39 -14.67
C LEU A 27 -70.83 19.83 -13.36
N ASN A 28 -70.85 18.51 -13.19
CA ASN A 28 -71.10 17.78 -11.93
C ASN A 28 -72.24 18.30 -11.03
N THR A 29 -73.35 18.80 -11.62
CA THR A 29 -74.43 19.48 -10.87
C THR A 29 -75.83 19.03 -11.25
N LEU A 30 -75.97 17.90 -11.94
CA LEU A 30 -77.26 17.36 -12.36
C LEU A 30 -77.53 15.95 -11.83
N ARG A 31 -78.81 15.65 -11.60
CA ARG A 31 -79.36 14.31 -11.36
C ARG A 31 -80.61 14.11 -12.22
N ALA A 32 -80.66 13.02 -12.97
CA ALA A 32 -81.87 12.56 -13.63
C ALA A 32 -82.71 11.69 -12.67
N GLU A 33 -84.02 11.87 -12.71
CA GLU A 33 -84.98 11.02 -11.99
C GLU A 33 -86.23 10.81 -12.83
N ARG A 34 -86.93 9.70 -12.61
CA ARG A 34 -88.22 9.47 -13.27
C ARG A 34 -89.26 10.43 -12.72
N SER A 35 -90.14 10.91 -13.59
CA SER A 35 -91.24 11.76 -13.15
C SER A 35 -92.23 10.95 -12.32
N THR A 36 -92.60 11.49 -11.15
CA THR A 36 -93.63 10.88 -10.28
C THR A 36 -95.04 11.07 -10.83
N THR A 37 -95.21 11.93 -11.85
CA THR A 37 -96.49 12.19 -12.50
C THR A 37 -96.66 11.47 -13.84
N ASP A 38 -95.57 10.97 -14.45
CA ASP A 38 -95.59 10.23 -15.71
C ASP A 38 -94.44 9.21 -15.74
N PRO A 39 -94.72 7.89 -15.73
CA PRO A 39 -93.69 6.87 -15.68
C PRO A 39 -92.79 6.84 -16.92
N ASP A 40 -93.20 7.42 -18.05
CA ASP A 40 -92.43 7.46 -19.30
C ASP A 40 -91.72 8.80 -19.51
N ALA A 41 -91.75 9.70 -18.52
CA ALA A 41 -91.07 10.97 -18.55
C ALA A 41 -89.99 11.10 -17.46
N LEU A 42 -89.02 11.95 -17.73
CA LEU A 42 -87.85 12.21 -16.89
C LEU A 42 -87.84 13.66 -16.40
N ASN A 43 -87.25 13.86 -15.24
CA ASN A 43 -86.87 15.16 -14.70
C ASN A 43 -85.34 15.24 -14.63
N ILE A 44 -84.76 16.34 -15.10
CA ILE A 44 -83.35 16.67 -14.94
C ILE A 44 -83.24 17.78 -13.89
N VAL A 45 -82.75 17.41 -12.72
CA VAL A 45 -82.70 18.27 -11.52
C VAL A 45 -81.32 18.88 -11.38
N ASN A 46 -81.25 20.20 -11.17
CA ASN A 46 -80.02 20.89 -10.80
C ASN A 46 -79.80 20.79 -9.29
N ILE A 47 -78.88 19.94 -8.86
CA ILE A 47 -78.63 19.66 -7.45
C ILE A 47 -77.95 20.83 -6.73
N LYS A 48 -77.18 21.69 -7.44
CA LYS A 48 -76.51 22.85 -6.84
C LYS A 48 -77.47 24.03 -6.61
N LYS A 49 -78.46 24.20 -7.48
CA LYS A 49 -79.49 25.25 -7.34
C LYS A 49 -80.66 24.82 -6.46
N SER A 50 -80.79 23.52 -6.18
CA SER A 50 -81.83 22.97 -5.30
C SER A 50 -81.40 23.08 -3.84
N SER A 51 -82.33 23.42 -2.94
CA SER A 51 -82.04 23.56 -1.50
C SER A 51 -83.18 22.98 -0.68
N GLY A 52 -82.87 22.05 0.23
CA GLY A 52 -83.88 21.38 1.06
C GLY A 52 -84.98 20.73 0.20
N THR A 53 -86.24 21.07 0.46
CA THR A 53 -87.41 20.51 -0.22
C THR A 53 -87.77 21.17 -1.56
N ARG A 54 -87.06 22.23 -1.98
CA ARG A 54 -87.34 22.95 -3.24
C ARG A 54 -86.39 22.52 -4.35
N LEU A 55 -86.94 21.80 -5.34
CA LEU A 55 -86.20 21.30 -6.50
C LEU A 55 -86.23 22.29 -7.67
N VAL A 56 -85.07 22.52 -8.29
CA VAL A 56 -84.92 23.31 -9.53
C VAL A 56 -84.67 22.36 -10.69
N TYR A 57 -85.53 22.41 -11.70
CA TYR A 57 -85.48 21.52 -12.87
C TYR A 57 -84.91 22.26 -14.07
N GLU A 58 -83.91 21.69 -14.73
CA GLU A 58 -83.44 22.14 -16.04
C GLU A 58 -84.33 21.55 -17.15
N MET A 59 -84.85 20.33 -16.94
CA MET A 59 -85.93 19.75 -17.75
C MET A 59 -86.93 19.05 -16.84
N ARG A 60 -88.22 19.20 -17.09
CA ARG A 60 -89.28 18.62 -16.25
C ARG A 60 -90.28 17.85 -17.11
N ASN A 61 -90.64 16.66 -16.67
CA ASN A 61 -91.61 15.76 -17.30
C ASN A 61 -91.39 15.59 -18.81
N THR A 62 -90.13 15.39 -19.20
CA THR A 62 -89.73 15.21 -20.60
C THR A 62 -89.73 13.73 -20.97
N PRO A 63 -90.48 13.29 -22.00
CA PRO A 63 -90.53 11.87 -22.40
C PRO A 63 -89.14 11.28 -22.65
N TYR A 64 -88.88 10.07 -22.16
CA TYR A 64 -87.55 9.44 -22.28
C TYR A 64 -87.16 9.19 -23.75
N GLN A 65 -88.14 9.01 -24.63
CA GLN A 65 -87.94 8.78 -26.07
C GLN A 65 -87.39 10.00 -26.80
N ASN A 66 -87.42 11.18 -26.17
CA ASN A 66 -86.78 12.36 -26.71
C ASN A 66 -85.26 12.34 -26.48
N PHE A 67 -84.75 11.48 -25.59
CA PHE A 67 -83.32 11.35 -25.33
C PHE A 67 -82.73 10.18 -26.13
N VAL A 68 -81.51 10.38 -26.61
CA VAL A 68 -80.68 9.35 -27.22
C VAL A 68 -79.28 9.40 -26.60
N ASP A 69 -78.56 8.28 -26.65
CA ASP A 69 -77.17 8.22 -26.21
C ASP A 69 -76.23 9.05 -27.12
N SER A 70 -74.93 9.10 -26.78
CA SER A 70 -73.93 9.87 -27.53
C SER A 70 -73.80 9.47 -29.00
N ASP A 71 -74.17 8.24 -29.35
CA ASP A 71 -74.08 7.67 -30.70
C ASP A 71 -75.42 7.75 -31.45
N GLY A 72 -76.47 8.26 -30.80
CA GLY A 72 -77.80 8.49 -31.36
C GLY A 72 -78.77 7.32 -31.20
N ASN A 73 -78.47 6.32 -30.36
CA ASN A 73 -79.37 5.19 -30.11
C ASN A 73 -80.49 5.57 -29.13
N ARG A 74 -81.69 5.01 -29.34
CA ARG A 74 -82.86 5.24 -28.48
C ARG A 74 -82.83 4.32 -27.26
N PHE A 75 -83.16 4.87 -26.09
CA PHE A 75 -83.40 4.08 -24.89
C PHE A 75 -84.69 3.27 -25.01
N THR A 76 -84.73 2.10 -24.38
CA THR A 76 -85.88 1.19 -24.39
C THR A 76 -86.85 1.42 -23.24
N SER A 77 -86.42 2.17 -22.21
CA SER A 77 -87.25 2.55 -21.06
C SER A 77 -86.78 3.86 -20.42
N SER A 78 -87.66 4.47 -19.62
CA SER A 78 -87.31 5.65 -18.81
C SER A 78 -86.25 5.36 -17.74
N THR A 79 -86.21 4.14 -17.20
CA THR A 79 -85.16 3.72 -16.26
C THR A 79 -83.79 3.72 -16.94
N GLU A 80 -83.67 3.11 -18.12
CA GLU A 80 -82.40 3.04 -18.86
C GLU A 80 -81.88 4.43 -19.23
N ALA A 81 -82.77 5.33 -19.65
CA ALA A 81 -82.41 6.71 -19.95
C ALA A 81 -81.90 7.47 -18.70
N VAL A 82 -82.51 7.27 -17.53
CA VAL A 82 -82.06 7.88 -16.26
C VAL A 82 -80.69 7.37 -15.85
N ASP A 83 -80.47 6.06 -15.93
CA ASP A 83 -79.20 5.44 -15.55
C ASP A 83 -78.07 5.91 -16.47
N TYR A 84 -78.34 5.99 -17.78
CA TYR A 84 -77.37 6.51 -18.75
C TYR A 84 -77.01 7.97 -18.47
N ILE A 85 -78.01 8.84 -18.23
CA ILE A 85 -77.77 10.26 -17.95
C ILE A 85 -77.02 10.44 -16.63
N ASN A 86 -77.43 9.74 -15.56
CA ASN A 86 -76.75 9.83 -14.26
C ASN A 86 -75.32 9.30 -14.31
N ARG A 87 -75.07 8.20 -15.03
CA ARG A 87 -73.72 7.68 -15.24
C ARG A 87 -72.84 8.66 -16.02
N THR A 88 -73.38 9.26 -17.08
CA THR A 88 -72.66 10.23 -17.92
C THR A 88 -72.39 11.54 -17.15
N ALA A 89 -73.31 11.95 -16.27
CA ALA A 89 -73.16 13.13 -15.42
C ALA A 89 -72.21 12.91 -14.23
N LYS A 90 -72.00 11.66 -13.79
CA LYS A 90 -71.13 11.27 -12.67
C LYS A 90 -69.70 10.98 -13.13
N THR A 91 -69.01 11.95 -13.69
CA THR A 91 -67.53 11.91 -13.73
C THR A 91 -66.99 12.94 -12.74
N PHE A 92 -66.73 12.45 -11.51
CA PHE A 92 -66.31 13.11 -10.25
C PHE A 92 -67.43 13.42 -9.24
N PHE A 93 -67.98 12.36 -8.62
CA PHE A 93 -68.26 12.30 -7.17
C PHE A 93 -68.23 10.84 -6.70
N THR A 94 -67.53 10.59 -5.60
CA THR A 94 -67.29 9.30 -4.94
C THR A 94 -68.57 8.71 -4.33
N ASP A 95 -68.81 7.42 -4.56
CA ASP A 95 -69.94 6.64 -4.02
C ASP A 95 -69.75 6.33 -2.52
N ALA A 96 -70.53 6.96 -1.64
CA ALA A 96 -70.63 6.57 -0.23
C ALA A 96 -71.68 5.46 -0.07
N THR A 97 -71.33 4.36 0.61
CA THR A 97 -72.27 3.29 0.98
C THR A 97 -72.99 3.67 2.27
N ILE A 98 -74.33 3.74 2.24
CA ILE A 98 -75.17 4.02 3.43
C ILE A 98 -75.68 2.71 3.99
N LEU A 99 -75.49 2.48 5.28
CA LEU A 99 -75.76 1.21 5.97
C LEU A 99 -76.93 1.35 6.97
N ASN A 100 -77.63 0.26 7.21
CA ASN A 100 -78.73 0.15 8.18
C ASN A 100 -78.42 -0.89 9.29
N GLU A 101 -79.29 -1.00 10.29
CA GLU A 101 -79.12 -1.85 11.49
C GLU A 101 -78.96 -3.36 11.21
N GLN A 102 -79.22 -3.83 9.99
CA GLN A 102 -79.05 -5.24 9.57
C GLN A 102 -77.82 -5.46 8.69
N ASP A 103 -77.18 -4.39 8.21
CA ASP A 103 -76.04 -4.51 7.31
C ASP A 103 -74.77 -4.84 8.12
N VAL A 104 -74.03 -5.86 7.67
CA VAL A 104 -72.79 -6.33 8.31
C VAL A 104 -71.61 -6.04 7.38
N ILE A 105 -70.62 -5.33 7.91
CA ILE A 105 -69.40 -4.96 7.16
C ILE A 105 -68.17 -5.54 7.86
N GLU A 106 -67.38 -6.28 7.09
CA GLU A 106 -66.10 -6.85 7.51
C GLU A 106 -64.97 -6.12 6.78
N PHE A 107 -63.94 -5.72 7.52
CA PHE A 107 -62.69 -5.18 6.97
C PHE A 107 -61.54 -6.16 7.19
N SER A 108 -60.73 -6.41 6.17
CA SER A 108 -59.55 -7.26 6.29
C SER A 108 -58.34 -6.69 5.56
N THR A 109 -57.14 -7.09 5.96
CA THR A 109 -55.89 -6.73 5.28
C THR A 109 -55.19 -7.97 4.75
N GLU A 110 -54.45 -7.80 3.65
CA GLU A 110 -53.54 -8.83 3.16
C GLU A 110 -52.25 -8.91 4.01
N PRO A 111 -51.53 -10.04 4.01
CA PRO A 111 -50.32 -10.22 4.83
C PRO A 111 -49.20 -9.18 4.60
N SER A 112 -49.19 -8.51 3.43
CA SER A 112 -48.25 -7.43 3.12
C SER A 112 -48.68 -6.05 3.63
N ASN A 113 -49.86 -5.91 4.26
CA ASN A 113 -50.43 -4.65 4.76
C ASN A 113 -50.36 -3.51 3.73
N THR A 114 -50.73 -3.79 2.48
CA THR A 114 -50.74 -2.81 1.38
C THR A 114 -52.15 -2.35 0.98
N VAL A 115 -53.17 -3.20 1.20
CA VAL A 115 -54.58 -2.94 0.84
C VAL A 115 -55.53 -3.38 1.98
N VAL A 116 -56.61 -2.62 2.17
CA VAL A 116 -57.80 -2.94 2.97
C VAL A 116 -58.90 -3.44 2.04
N PHE A 117 -59.48 -4.60 2.36
CA PHE A 117 -60.66 -5.16 1.72
C PHE A 117 -61.89 -4.91 2.59
N ALA A 118 -62.99 -4.49 1.98
CA ALA A 118 -64.29 -4.44 2.63
C ALA A 118 -65.22 -5.52 2.06
N SER A 119 -66.07 -6.12 2.90
CA SER A 119 -67.01 -7.19 2.48
C SER A 119 -68.04 -6.75 1.42
N ASN A 120 -68.21 -5.45 1.20
CA ASN A 120 -69.02 -4.91 0.09
C ASN A 120 -68.30 -4.99 -1.28
N GLY A 121 -67.12 -5.61 -1.35
CA GLY A 121 -66.33 -5.80 -2.57
C GLY A 121 -65.39 -4.64 -2.91
N SER A 122 -65.32 -3.61 -2.07
CA SER A 122 -64.44 -2.45 -2.28
C SER A 122 -63.04 -2.70 -1.75
N THR A 123 -62.03 -2.13 -2.41
CA THR A 123 -60.63 -2.19 -1.98
C THR A 123 -60.03 -0.79 -1.87
N TYR A 124 -59.21 -0.58 -0.85
CA TYR A 124 -58.62 0.71 -0.52
C TYR A 124 -57.15 0.54 -0.16
N PRO A 125 -56.23 1.36 -0.68
CA PRO A 125 -54.85 1.35 -0.22
C PRO A 125 -54.76 1.62 1.29
N ILE A 126 -53.80 1.00 1.98
CA ILE A 126 -53.53 1.31 3.38
C ILE A 126 -53.19 2.79 3.55
N GLY A 127 -53.73 3.42 4.59
CA GLY A 127 -53.64 4.84 4.90
C GLY A 127 -54.64 5.73 4.17
N SER A 128 -55.46 5.18 3.25
CA SER A 128 -56.40 5.96 2.44
C SER A 128 -57.79 6.14 3.06
N LEU A 129 -58.07 5.52 4.21
CA LEU A 129 -59.34 5.62 4.94
C LEU A 129 -59.13 6.09 6.37
N VAL A 130 -60.15 6.73 6.93
CA VAL A 130 -60.22 7.15 8.33
C VAL A 130 -61.63 6.95 8.89
N ALA A 131 -61.74 6.34 10.06
CA ALA A 131 -62.98 6.19 10.82
C ALA A 131 -63.11 7.31 11.86
N TYR A 132 -64.33 7.77 12.10
CA TYR A 132 -64.65 8.74 13.14
C TYR A 132 -66.05 8.52 13.72
N ASP A 133 -66.26 8.95 14.97
CA ASP A 133 -67.55 8.91 15.66
C ASP A 133 -68.53 9.91 15.01
N ALA A 134 -69.71 9.44 14.62
CA ALA A 134 -70.75 10.26 14.03
C ALA A 134 -71.58 11.05 15.08
N GLY A 135 -71.40 10.74 16.37
CA GLY A 135 -72.07 11.40 17.50
C GLY A 135 -73.51 10.93 17.75
N ASP A 136 -73.99 9.95 16.98
CA ASP A 136 -75.37 9.41 17.03
C ASP A 136 -75.42 7.93 17.44
N GLY A 137 -74.29 7.36 17.87
CA GLY A 137 -74.17 5.94 18.18
C GLY A 137 -73.58 5.10 17.05
N SER A 138 -73.31 5.69 15.89
CA SER A 138 -72.71 5.03 14.72
C SER A 138 -71.32 5.57 14.35
N ILE A 139 -70.63 4.87 13.45
CA ILE A 139 -69.30 5.18 12.95
C ILE A 139 -69.41 5.51 11.45
N ASN A 140 -68.73 6.57 11.03
CA ASN A 140 -68.54 6.89 9.61
C ASN A 140 -67.10 6.64 9.20
N VAL A 141 -66.90 6.23 7.95
CA VAL A 141 -65.56 6.04 7.35
C VAL A 141 -65.45 6.92 6.14
N ALA A 142 -64.41 7.74 6.08
CA ALA A 142 -64.10 8.64 4.97
C ALA A 142 -62.75 8.30 4.33
N LYS A 143 -62.54 8.84 3.13
CA LYS A 143 -61.20 8.89 2.54
C LYS A 143 -60.32 9.84 3.34
N ASN A 144 -59.11 9.39 3.64
CA ASN A 144 -58.07 10.19 4.27
C ASN A 144 -57.35 11.04 3.21
N ASP A 145 -58.11 11.92 2.56
CA ASP A 145 -57.62 12.90 1.59
C ASP A 145 -58.15 14.30 1.96
N ALA A 146 -57.67 15.33 1.27
CA ALA A 146 -58.05 16.72 1.55
C ALA A 146 -59.56 17.01 1.35
N LEU A 147 -60.31 16.09 0.73
CA LEU A 147 -61.74 16.22 0.48
C LEU A 147 -62.58 15.50 1.54
N GLY A 148 -62.02 14.56 2.31
CA GLY A 148 -62.66 13.93 3.48
C GLY A 148 -63.97 13.23 3.16
N SER A 149 -64.13 12.73 1.94
CA SER A 149 -65.43 12.23 1.46
C SER A 149 -65.79 10.89 2.11
N ASN A 150 -67.00 10.78 2.65
CA ASN A 150 -67.49 9.55 3.28
C ASN A 150 -67.57 8.41 2.26
N THR A 151 -67.11 7.25 2.68
CA THR A 151 -67.10 5.98 1.95
C THR A 151 -68.12 5.01 2.56
N PHE A 152 -68.27 5.01 3.89
CA PHE A 152 -69.30 4.29 4.62
C PHE A 152 -69.98 5.22 5.62
N ILE A 153 -71.31 5.16 5.68
CA ILE A 153 -72.12 5.98 6.60
C ILE A 153 -73.03 5.06 7.40
N GLY A 154 -73.00 5.19 8.73
CA GLY A 154 -73.89 4.46 9.64
C GLY A 154 -73.42 3.06 10.06
N LEU A 155 -72.11 2.82 10.21
CA LEU A 155 -71.59 1.56 10.73
C LEU A 155 -71.91 1.41 12.22
N LEU A 156 -72.45 0.26 12.62
CA LEU A 156 -72.68 -0.06 14.04
C LEU A 156 -71.56 -0.98 14.55
N PRO A 157 -71.01 -0.74 15.76
CA PRO A 157 -69.98 -1.62 16.34
C PRO A 157 -70.42 -3.08 16.44
N SER A 158 -71.70 -3.33 16.73
CA SER A 158 -72.27 -4.68 16.84
C SER A 158 -72.27 -5.47 15.53
N ASN A 159 -72.18 -4.79 14.39
CA ASN A 159 -72.29 -5.37 13.05
C ASN A 159 -71.02 -5.13 12.21
N THR A 160 -69.93 -4.70 12.86
CA THR A 160 -68.65 -4.43 12.20
C THR A 160 -67.58 -5.34 12.76
N SER A 161 -66.80 -5.96 11.88
CA SER A 161 -65.71 -6.84 12.27
C SER A 161 -64.44 -6.58 11.45
N VAL A 162 -63.30 -6.92 12.05
CA VAL A 162 -61.97 -6.82 11.46
C VAL A 162 -61.27 -8.16 11.55
N ASN A 163 -60.77 -8.66 10.42
CA ASN A 163 -60.09 -9.96 10.31
C ASN A 163 -60.86 -11.12 10.99
N GLY A 164 -62.19 -11.09 10.91
CA GLY A 164 -63.10 -12.10 11.46
C GLY A 164 -63.47 -11.92 12.93
N ALA A 165 -63.03 -10.86 13.61
CA ALA A 165 -63.38 -10.54 15.00
C ALA A 165 -64.21 -9.25 15.09
N LEU A 166 -65.27 -9.25 15.91
CA LEU A 166 -66.09 -8.05 16.15
C LEU A 166 -65.27 -6.93 16.79
N VAL A 167 -65.52 -5.69 16.37
CA VAL A 167 -64.93 -4.52 17.02
C VAL A 167 -65.56 -4.29 18.42
N PRO A 168 -64.85 -3.63 19.37
CA PRO A 168 -65.38 -3.36 20.70
C PRO A 168 -66.70 -2.57 20.68
N ALA A 169 -67.55 -2.77 21.69
CA ALA A 169 -68.87 -2.09 21.77
C ALA A 169 -68.78 -0.58 22.09
N GLN A 170 -67.68 -0.13 22.72
CA GLN A 170 -67.42 1.30 22.96
C GLN A 170 -66.97 1.98 21.66
N ILE A 171 -67.61 3.07 21.27
CA ILE A 171 -67.40 3.72 19.95
C ILE A 171 -65.97 4.23 19.78
N SER A 172 -65.38 4.81 20.83
CA SER A 172 -63.98 5.27 20.79
C SER A 172 -63.01 4.13 20.49
N ASP A 173 -63.24 2.97 21.09
CA ASP A 173 -62.37 1.81 20.96
C ASP A 173 -62.58 1.13 19.59
N ALA A 174 -63.82 1.07 19.11
CA ALA A 174 -64.15 0.62 17.77
C ALA A 174 -63.49 1.49 16.68
N VAL A 175 -63.56 2.82 16.81
CA VAL A 175 -62.90 3.78 15.91
C VAL A 175 -61.38 3.58 15.91
N ASN A 176 -60.79 3.33 17.08
CA ASN A 176 -59.35 3.06 17.20
C ASN A 176 -58.95 1.75 16.50
N VAL A 177 -59.73 0.68 16.66
CA VAL A 177 -59.50 -0.61 15.99
C VAL A 177 -59.61 -0.48 14.47
N LEU A 178 -60.61 0.24 13.97
CA LEU A 178 -60.79 0.47 12.54
C LEU A 178 -59.67 1.32 11.95
N ASN A 179 -59.29 2.40 12.62
CA ASN A 179 -58.17 3.24 12.16
C ASN A 179 -56.85 2.47 12.17
N ALA A 180 -56.54 1.71 13.23
CA ALA A 180 -55.33 0.87 13.26
C ALA A 180 -55.26 -0.08 12.04
N THR A 181 -56.39 -0.68 11.69
CA THR A 181 -56.55 -1.53 10.51
C THR A 181 -56.35 -0.75 9.20
N PHE A 182 -56.94 0.44 9.07
CA PHE A 182 -56.81 1.25 7.86
C PHE A 182 -55.40 1.77 7.63
N TYR A 183 -54.61 2.00 8.68
CA TYR A 183 -53.21 2.43 8.59
C TYR A 183 -52.20 1.26 8.58
N GLY A 184 -52.66 0.00 8.50
CA GLY A 184 -51.77 -1.17 8.40
C GLY A 184 -50.95 -1.42 9.65
N SER A 185 -51.40 -0.90 10.78
CA SER A 185 -50.78 -1.11 12.08
C SER A 185 -51.41 -2.36 12.71
N SER A 186 -50.62 -3.40 12.98
CA SER A 186 -51.07 -4.51 13.83
C SER A 186 -51.61 -3.96 15.15
N ILE A 187 -52.73 -4.51 15.65
CA ILE A 187 -53.42 -4.12 16.90
C ILE A 187 -52.42 -3.60 17.94
N GLY A 188 -52.39 -2.28 18.06
CA GLY A 188 -51.38 -1.54 18.80
C GLY A 188 -51.85 -0.11 19.08
N ALA A 189 -53.14 0.07 19.28
CA ALA A 189 -53.73 1.30 19.80
C ALA A 189 -55.01 0.94 20.57
N ILE A 190 -54.88 0.19 21.67
CA ILE A 190 -55.78 0.45 22.80
C ILE A 190 -55.24 1.73 23.44
N VAL A 191 -55.76 2.88 22.99
CA VAL A 191 -55.72 4.09 23.82
C VAL A 191 -56.72 3.85 24.94
N GLY A 192 -56.22 3.22 25.98
CA GLY A 192 -56.95 2.88 27.19
C GLY A 192 -55.94 2.52 28.27
N ALA A 193 -54.93 3.36 28.47
CA ALA A 193 -54.16 3.30 29.69
C ALA A 193 -55.11 3.72 30.81
N SER A 194 -55.51 2.77 31.66
CA SER A 194 -56.13 3.04 32.95
C SER A 194 -55.28 4.10 33.65
N SER A 195 -55.82 5.31 33.83
CA SER A 195 -55.15 6.32 34.65
C SER A 195 -55.24 5.87 36.11
N ILE A 196 -54.23 5.14 36.59
CA ILE A 196 -54.07 4.92 38.03
C ILE A 196 -53.89 6.30 38.65
N THR A 197 -54.81 6.70 39.52
CA THR A 197 -54.69 7.96 40.25
C THR A 197 -53.53 7.84 41.22
N VAL A 198 -52.47 8.58 40.98
CA VAL A 198 -51.26 8.64 41.80
C VAL A 198 -51.55 9.54 43.01
N VAL A 199 -51.09 9.14 44.20
CA VAL A 199 -51.16 9.98 45.41
C VAL A 199 -49.75 10.40 45.83
N SER A 200 -49.62 11.57 46.46
CA SER A 200 -48.34 12.11 46.93
C SER A 200 -47.69 11.17 47.95
N GLY A 201 -46.35 11.18 48.01
CA GLY A 201 -45.65 10.70 49.19
C GLY A 201 -46.22 11.40 50.42
N GLY A 202 -46.58 10.63 51.44
CA GLY A 202 -47.36 11.14 52.56
C GLY A 202 -46.75 12.38 53.20
N VAL A 203 -47.56 13.43 53.37
CA VAL A 203 -47.16 14.70 53.97
C VAL A 203 -47.66 14.79 55.41
N PRO A 204 -46.78 14.98 56.42
CA PRO A 204 -47.21 15.22 57.81
C PRO A 204 -48.16 16.43 57.89
N VAL A 205 -49.26 16.27 58.62
CA VAL A 205 -50.28 17.32 58.74
C VAL A 205 -50.05 18.20 59.97
N VAL A 206 -50.58 19.42 59.93
CA VAL A 206 -50.64 20.27 61.12
C VAL A 206 -51.87 19.88 61.93
N LEU A 207 -51.64 19.41 63.16
CA LEU A 207 -52.69 19.03 64.11
C LEU A 207 -52.97 20.17 65.09
N ASN A 208 -54.22 20.57 65.21
CA ASN A 208 -54.70 21.46 66.26
C ASN A 208 -55.49 20.65 67.29
N ALA A 209 -55.58 21.16 68.52
CA ALA A 209 -56.38 20.55 69.57
C ALA A 209 -57.16 21.60 70.36
N ASP A 210 -58.24 21.17 71.03
CA ASP A 210 -59.03 22.06 71.90
C ASP A 210 -58.37 22.26 73.27
N SER A 211 -58.95 23.13 74.11
CA SER A 211 -58.41 23.44 75.44
C SER A 211 -58.51 22.29 76.46
N TYR A 212 -59.17 21.18 76.09
CA TYR A 212 -59.28 19.97 76.90
C TYR A 212 -58.43 18.84 76.33
N SER A 213 -57.37 19.22 75.62
CA SER A 213 -56.38 18.34 75.04
C SER A 213 -54.99 18.78 75.48
N GLU A 214 -54.05 17.84 75.48
CA GLU A 214 -52.63 18.11 75.66
C GLU A 214 -51.79 17.34 74.64
N ASP A 215 -50.54 17.78 74.48
CA ASP A 215 -49.48 17.07 73.78
C ASP A 215 -48.67 16.28 74.83
N PRO A 216 -48.84 14.95 74.95
CA PRO A 216 -48.17 14.15 75.98
C PRO A 216 -46.66 14.07 75.78
N THR A 217 -45.91 13.82 76.86
CA THR A 217 -44.47 13.50 76.71
C THR A 217 -44.27 12.13 76.06
N GLY A 218 -43.62 12.08 74.90
CA GLY A 218 -43.29 10.85 74.18
C GLY A 218 -43.47 11.03 72.68
N ASP A 219 -43.83 9.95 71.99
CA ASP A 219 -44.16 9.96 70.56
C ASP A 219 -45.65 10.31 70.31
N ASP A 220 -46.46 10.42 71.36
CA ASP A 220 -47.84 10.88 71.25
C ASP A 220 -47.88 12.39 70.97
N VAL A 221 -48.77 12.79 70.06
CA VAL A 221 -48.93 14.20 69.62
C VAL A 221 -50.26 14.82 70.06
N TRP A 222 -51.13 14.01 70.67
CA TRP A 222 -52.41 14.44 71.22
C TRP A 222 -52.97 13.43 72.22
N ARG A 223 -53.54 13.93 73.32
CA ARG A 223 -54.36 13.18 74.28
C ARG A 223 -55.54 14.02 74.77
N SER A 224 -56.68 13.38 75.00
CA SER A 224 -57.85 14.01 75.63
C SER A 224 -57.70 14.11 77.16
N LEU A 225 -58.16 15.22 77.75
CA LEU A 225 -58.23 15.43 79.21
C LEU A 225 -59.68 15.37 79.75
N SER A 226 -60.63 14.91 78.94
CA SER A 226 -62.05 14.93 79.28
C SER A 226 -62.73 13.60 78.98
N THR A 227 -63.72 13.24 79.81
CA THR A 227 -64.60 12.08 79.62
C THR A 227 -65.84 12.40 78.77
N ASP A 228 -66.07 13.67 78.44
CA ASP A 228 -67.11 14.10 77.49
C ASP A 228 -66.60 13.92 76.06
N CYS A 229 -67.28 13.09 75.26
CA CYS A 229 -66.91 12.75 73.87
C CYS A 229 -66.75 13.93 72.90
N HIS A 230 -67.22 15.13 73.27
CA HIS A 230 -67.09 16.34 72.46
C HIS A 230 -65.91 17.23 72.91
N ARG A 231 -65.47 17.09 74.17
CA ARG A 231 -64.38 17.87 74.78
C ARG A 231 -63.14 16.98 74.83
N GLY A 232 -62.02 17.45 74.28
CA GLY A 232 -60.90 16.57 73.96
C GLY A 232 -61.02 16.10 72.51
N ARG A 233 -60.56 16.97 71.60
CA ARG A 233 -60.59 16.73 70.15
C ARG A 233 -59.37 17.32 69.47
N ALA A 234 -58.94 16.66 68.41
CA ALA A 234 -57.89 17.13 67.51
C ALA A 234 -58.41 17.23 66.07
N TRP A 235 -57.92 18.19 65.30
CA TRP A 235 -58.27 18.34 63.89
C TRP A 235 -57.11 18.89 63.07
N THR A 236 -57.06 18.51 61.80
CA THR A 236 -56.00 18.97 60.88
C THR A 236 -56.34 20.33 60.29
N THR A 237 -55.38 21.19 59.96
CA THR A 237 -55.64 22.33 59.04
C THR A 237 -55.58 21.91 57.58
N ASN A 238 -54.82 20.85 57.28
CA ASN A 238 -54.73 20.28 55.95
C ASN A 238 -56.06 19.59 55.59
N VAL A 239 -56.50 19.75 54.36
CA VAL A 239 -57.76 19.20 53.82
C VAL A 239 -57.55 18.36 52.56
N ILE A 240 -58.37 17.33 52.36
CA ILE A 240 -58.53 16.56 51.12
C ILE A 240 -59.78 17.01 50.37
N THR A 241 -59.77 17.00 49.04
CA THR A 241 -60.85 17.51 48.18
C THR A 241 -61.24 16.52 47.07
N TYR A 242 -60.34 15.65 46.63
CA TYR A 242 -60.56 14.79 45.47
C TYR A 242 -60.76 13.32 45.84
N PRO A 243 -61.59 12.57 45.07
CA PRO A 243 -61.69 11.12 45.17
C PRO A 243 -60.30 10.46 45.11
N GLY A 244 -60.04 9.51 46.01
CA GLY A 244 -58.76 8.80 46.15
C GLY A 244 -57.83 9.37 47.23
N GLU A 245 -58.05 10.60 47.71
CA GLU A 245 -57.23 11.23 48.75
C GLU A 245 -57.59 10.72 50.15
N TYR A 246 -56.60 10.63 51.05
CA TYR A 246 -56.82 10.12 52.40
C TYR A 246 -55.79 10.61 53.43
N PHE A 247 -56.15 10.43 54.71
CA PHE A 247 -55.25 10.55 55.84
C PHE A 247 -54.92 9.17 56.43
N THR A 248 -53.71 9.02 56.96
CA THR A 248 -53.37 7.95 57.89
C THR A 248 -53.16 8.53 59.28
N VAL A 249 -53.69 7.85 60.29
CA VAL A 249 -53.59 8.24 61.69
C VAL A 249 -53.35 7.01 62.55
N ASP A 250 -52.39 7.10 63.46
CA ASP A 250 -52.05 6.05 64.40
C ASP A 250 -52.75 6.37 65.72
N LEU A 251 -53.75 5.55 66.05
CA LEU A 251 -54.60 5.76 67.22
C LEU A 251 -54.31 4.67 68.23
N SER A 252 -54.13 5.07 69.48
CA SER A 252 -54.01 4.14 70.59
C SER A 252 -55.13 4.40 71.60
N HIS A 253 -55.41 3.38 72.40
CA HIS A 253 -55.99 3.44 73.75
C HIS A 253 -57.41 2.86 74.00
N ALA A 254 -57.60 2.50 75.28
CA ALA A 254 -58.65 1.79 76.00
C ALA A 254 -59.94 2.57 76.37
N ASP A 255 -60.47 3.45 75.51
CA ASP A 255 -61.83 4.01 75.64
C ASP A 255 -62.52 4.05 74.25
N VAL A 256 -63.63 4.78 74.09
CA VAL A 256 -64.26 4.98 72.77
C VAL A 256 -63.61 6.16 72.04
N ILE A 257 -63.05 5.92 70.85
CA ILE A 257 -62.38 6.93 70.02
C ILE A 257 -63.08 7.04 68.67
N GLY A 258 -63.42 8.26 68.27
CA GLY A 258 -63.98 8.58 66.97
C GLY A 258 -62.96 9.26 66.07
N PHE A 259 -62.83 8.78 64.83
CA PHE A 259 -62.05 9.44 63.80
C PHE A 259 -62.87 9.58 62.51
N GLY A 260 -62.75 10.73 61.86
CA GLY A 260 -63.69 11.13 60.82
C GLY A 260 -63.21 12.31 60.01
N LEU A 261 -64.02 12.66 59.01
CA LEU A 261 -63.80 13.86 58.22
C LEU A 261 -64.76 14.97 58.65
N TYR A 262 -64.26 16.20 58.73
CA TYR A 262 -65.06 17.42 58.90
C TYR A 262 -64.98 18.26 57.61
N GLU A 263 -66.01 19.05 57.31
CA GLU A 263 -66.00 19.96 56.15
C GLU A 263 -65.40 21.31 56.53
N SER A 264 -64.33 21.72 55.87
CA SER A 264 -63.54 22.93 56.19
C SER A 264 -64.23 24.27 55.96
N THR A 265 -65.28 24.29 55.12
CA THR A 265 -66.01 25.52 54.74
C THR A 265 -67.44 25.55 55.26
N SER A 266 -67.84 24.58 56.07
CA SER A 266 -69.19 24.51 56.62
C SER A 266 -69.30 25.26 57.94
N ASP A 267 -70.43 25.96 58.17
CA ASP A 267 -70.78 26.54 59.48
C ASP A 267 -70.79 25.49 60.61
N THR A 268 -70.90 24.19 60.28
CA THR A 268 -70.81 23.09 61.26
C THR A 268 -69.42 22.95 61.89
N ILE A 269 -68.33 23.36 61.24
CA ILE A 269 -67.01 23.41 61.88
C ILE A 269 -66.96 24.45 63.00
N GLY A 270 -67.70 25.56 62.83
CA GLY A 270 -67.84 26.60 63.85
C GLY A 270 -68.45 26.04 65.13
N THR A 271 -69.43 25.13 65.01
CA THR A 271 -69.99 24.40 66.17
C THR A 271 -69.03 23.37 66.75
N ALA A 272 -68.18 22.77 65.92
CA ALA A 272 -67.11 21.87 66.36
C ALA A 272 -66.03 22.57 67.21
N TYR A 273 -65.92 23.90 67.14
CA TYR A 273 -65.03 24.71 67.98
C TYR A 273 -65.66 25.18 69.29
N THR A 274 -66.95 24.91 69.50
CA THR A 274 -67.61 25.22 70.77
C THR A 274 -67.37 24.11 71.81
N GLN A 275 -67.49 24.42 73.10
CA GLN A 275 -67.37 23.41 74.18
C GLN A 275 -68.70 22.67 74.46
N THR A 276 -69.66 22.75 73.53
CA THR A 276 -71.02 22.21 73.65
C THR A 276 -71.36 21.41 72.40
N GLY A 277 -71.64 20.12 72.57
CA GLY A 277 -72.01 19.23 71.46
C GLY A 277 -72.06 17.78 71.91
N ASP A 278 -72.32 16.89 70.96
CA ASP A 278 -72.25 15.44 71.13
C ASP A 278 -71.03 14.84 70.39
N LYS A 279 -70.92 13.52 70.44
CA LYS A 279 -69.87 12.75 69.73
C LYS A 279 -69.82 13.08 68.23
N GLY A 280 -70.95 13.16 67.55
CA GLY A 280 -71.03 13.43 66.10
C GLY A 280 -70.83 14.89 65.69
N THR A 281 -71.00 15.84 66.61
CA THR A 281 -71.02 17.28 66.32
C THR A 281 -69.71 17.72 65.66
N GLY A 282 -69.76 18.27 64.44
CA GLY A 282 -68.58 18.72 63.70
C GLY A 282 -68.02 17.70 62.69
N PHE A 283 -68.41 16.43 62.77
CA PHE A 283 -68.10 15.46 61.74
C PHE A 283 -69.11 15.52 60.59
N VAL A 284 -68.63 15.43 59.36
CA VAL A 284 -69.45 15.03 58.21
C VAL A 284 -69.78 13.56 58.33
N TRP A 285 -68.76 12.75 58.62
CA TRP A 285 -68.85 11.32 58.85
C TRP A 285 -67.65 10.87 59.69
N SER A 286 -67.88 9.99 60.68
CA SER A 286 -66.84 9.45 61.55
C SER A 286 -67.13 8.01 61.92
N LEU A 287 -66.08 7.19 62.02
CA LEU A 287 -66.14 5.85 62.59
C LEU A 287 -65.69 5.90 64.04
N TRP A 288 -66.45 5.26 64.93
CA TRP A 288 -66.14 5.19 66.35
C TRP A 288 -65.76 3.76 66.71
N MET A 289 -64.60 3.63 67.31
CA MET A 289 -64.01 2.37 67.76
C MET A 289 -64.18 2.28 69.28
N ASP A 290 -64.65 1.14 69.76
CA ASP A 290 -64.92 0.88 71.18
C ASP A 290 -64.00 -0.26 71.65
N ASN A 291 -63.31 0.00 72.76
CA ASN A 291 -62.39 -0.93 73.41
C ASN A 291 -63.09 -2.13 74.09
N ASN A 292 -64.31 -1.97 74.60
CA ASN A 292 -65.07 -3.08 75.19
C ASN A 292 -65.57 -4.02 74.09
N LEU A 293 -65.89 -3.48 72.91
CA LEU A 293 -66.26 -4.28 71.74
C LEU A 293 -65.05 -4.82 70.98
N ASN A 294 -63.86 -4.25 71.23
CA ASN A 294 -62.66 -4.41 70.41
C ASN A 294 -62.97 -4.27 68.91
N SER A 295 -63.85 -3.34 68.56
CA SER A 295 -64.43 -3.24 67.23
C SER A 295 -64.95 -1.84 66.95
N ALA A 296 -65.31 -1.59 65.69
CA ALA A 296 -66.16 -0.47 65.33
C ALA A 296 -67.52 -0.61 66.04
N GLU A 297 -67.91 0.43 66.78
CA GLU A 297 -69.17 0.53 67.51
C GLU A 297 -70.26 1.08 66.60
N ASN A 298 -70.04 2.28 66.04
CA ASN A 298 -71.05 3.01 65.28
C ASN A 298 -70.43 4.15 64.44
N VAL A 299 -71.26 4.80 63.64
CA VAL A 299 -70.91 5.96 62.81
C VAL A 299 -71.71 7.19 63.25
N TYR A 300 -71.04 8.33 63.38
CA TYR A 300 -71.68 9.61 63.74
C TYR A 300 -71.24 10.75 62.82
N GLY A 301 -72.05 11.80 62.74
CA GLY A 301 -71.80 12.99 61.92
C GLY A 301 -73.10 13.51 61.30
N SER A 302 -72.99 14.51 60.41
CA SER A 302 -74.14 14.96 59.61
C SER A 302 -74.65 13.88 58.64
N ASN A 303 -73.79 12.93 58.28
CA ASN A 303 -74.14 11.69 57.57
C ASN A 303 -73.89 10.48 58.48
N THR A 304 -74.96 9.82 58.92
CA THR A 304 -74.88 8.59 59.73
C THR A 304 -75.06 7.31 58.90
N GLY A 305 -75.40 7.44 57.62
CA GLY A 305 -75.58 6.31 56.72
C GLY A 305 -74.24 5.66 56.38
N HIS A 306 -74.14 4.35 56.57
CA HIS A 306 -72.91 3.61 56.31
C HIS A 306 -73.18 2.19 55.79
N VAL A 307 -72.22 1.66 55.05
CA VAL A 307 -72.08 0.25 54.70
C VAL A 307 -70.93 -0.29 55.52
N ARG A 308 -71.19 -1.39 56.24
CA ARG A 308 -70.16 -2.11 57.00
C ARG A 308 -69.42 -3.04 56.05
N ASP A 309 -68.09 -3.05 56.14
CA ASP A 309 -67.22 -3.80 55.24
C ASP A 309 -66.56 -4.98 55.96
N VAL A 310 -65.76 -5.76 55.23
CA VAL A 310 -65.19 -7.04 55.72
C VAL A 310 -64.41 -6.92 57.03
N GLY A 311 -63.78 -5.78 57.28
CA GLY A 311 -63.03 -5.51 58.52
C GLY A 311 -63.91 -5.18 59.73
N TRP A 312 -65.18 -4.83 59.52
CA TRP A 312 -66.14 -4.64 60.61
C TRP A 312 -66.98 -5.90 60.81
N VAL A 313 -67.56 -6.45 59.73
CA VAL A 313 -68.41 -7.65 59.78
C VAL A 313 -68.33 -8.44 58.47
N GLY A 314 -68.44 -9.77 58.54
CA GLY A 314 -68.60 -10.64 57.36
C GLY A 314 -67.32 -11.02 56.60
N GLY A 315 -66.14 -10.53 57.01
CA GLY A 315 -64.84 -10.98 56.52
C GLY A 315 -64.34 -12.29 57.13
N THR A 316 -63.12 -12.70 56.80
CA THR A 316 -62.46 -13.83 57.48
C THR A 316 -62.04 -13.48 58.91
N PRO A 317 -61.73 -14.46 59.78
CA PRO A 317 -61.23 -14.19 61.13
C PRO A 317 -59.99 -13.30 61.17
N GLU A 318 -59.13 -13.37 60.15
CA GLU A 318 -57.94 -12.54 60.03
C GLU A 318 -58.26 -11.11 59.57
N GLU A 319 -59.38 -10.91 58.87
CA GLU A 319 -59.80 -9.60 58.33
C GLU A 319 -60.69 -8.81 59.29
N ILE A 320 -61.54 -9.47 60.08
CA ILE A 320 -62.42 -8.76 61.01
C ILE A 320 -61.59 -8.18 62.16
N PHE A 321 -61.73 -6.88 62.40
CA PHE A 321 -60.92 -6.14 63.37
C PHE A 321 -60.93 -6.79 64.75
N ASN A 322 -62.09 -7.20 65.28
CA ASN A 322 -62.20 -7.77 66.63
C ASN A 322 -61.65 -9.20 66.79
N THR A 323 -61.32 -9.87 65.68
CA THR A 323 -60.65 -11.17 65.66
C THR A 323 -59.22 -11.10 65.11
N SER A 324 -58.79 -9.95 64.58
CA SER A 324 -57.41 -9.73 64.14
C SER A 324 -56.45 -9.76 65.33
N THR A 325 -55.62 -10.79 65.44
CA THR A 325 -54.94 -11.11 66.71
C THR A 325 -53.91 -10.09 67.17
N VAL A 326 -53.31 -9.30 66.26
CA VAL A 326 -52.30 -8.29 66.62
C VAL A 326 -52.95 -6.94 66.87
N GLU A 327 -53.78 -6.46 65.95
CA GLU A 327 -54.40 -5.14 66.05
C GLU A 327 -55.52 -5.09 67.10
N SER A 328 -56.37 -6.12 67.21
CA SER A 328 -57.39 -6.15 68.28
C SER A 328 -56.78 -6.18 69.68
N VAL A 329 -55.67 -6.89 69.88
CA VAL A 329 -54.97 -6.96 71.16
C VAL A 329 -54.29 -5.64 71.48
N SER A 330 -53.66 -5.02 70.48
CA SER A 330 -53.03 -3.70 70.63
C SER A 330 -54.08 -2.63 70.95
N TRP A 331 -55.25 -2.69 70.30
CA TRP A 331 -56.40 -1.83 70.58
C TRP A 331 -56.95 -2.04 72.00
N ALA A 332 -57.20 -3.30 72.40
CA ALA A 332 -57.76 -3.66 73.69
C ALA A 332 -56.86 -3.28 74.88
N SER A 333 -55.56 -3.45 74.71
CA SER A 333 -54.57 -3.24 75.78
C SER A 333 -53.96 -1.83 75.78
N GLY A 334 -54.11 -1.08 74.68
CA GLY A 334 -53.42 0.18 74.47
C GLY A 334 -51.90 0.04 74.37
N SER A 335 -51.36 -1.17 74.18
CA SER A 335 -49.92 -1.43 74.23
C SER A 335 -49.15 -0.87 73.04
N SER A 336 -49.82 -0.73 71.89
CA SER A 336 -49.25 -0.22 70.64
C SER A 336 -50.34 0.53 69.86
N PRO A 337 -49.98 1.61 69.12
CA PRO A 337 -50.94 2.29 68.27
C PRO A 337 -51.37 1.41 67.09
N VAL A 338 -52.63 1.56 66.70
CA VAL A 338 -53.21 0.91 65.53
C VAL A 338 -53.37 1.95 64.42
N ARG A 339 -52.85 1.62 63.23
CA ARG A 339 -52.89 2.52 62.08
C ARG A 339 -54.22 2.44 61.36
N PHE A 340 -54.90 3.59 61.26
CA PHE A 340 -56.11 3.75 60.49
C PHE A 340 -55.87 4.63 59.26
N ARG A 341 -56.66 4.38 58.22
CA ARG A 341 -56.75 5.21 57.02
C ARG A 341 -58.18 5.70 56.88
N ILE A 342 -58.37 6.98 56.60
CA ILE A 342 -59.68 7.57 56.32
C ILE A 342 -59.60 8.62 55.22
N GLY A 343 -60.51 8.55 54.25
CA GLY A 343 -60.47 9.44 53.09
C GLY A 343 -61.62 9.24 52.12
N LEU A 344 -61.48 9.77 50.92
CA LEU A 344 -62.45 9.64 49.84
C LEU A 344 -62.07 8.44 48.96
N SER A 345 -63.01 7.52 48.73
CA SER A 345 -62.86 6.47 47.73
C SER A 345 -62.76 7.07 46.33
N VAL A 346 -62.39 6.26 45.33
CA VAL A 346 -62.39 6.67 43.92
C VAL A 346 -63.75 7.16 43.42
N ASP A 347 -64.84 6.68 44.04
CA ASP A 347 -66.21 7.10 43.74
C ASP A 347 -66.70 8.24 44.67
N GLY A 348 -65.80 8.80 45.50
CA GLY A 348 -66.08 9.96 46.36
C GLY A 348 -66.75 9.64 47.70
N PHE A 349 -66.90 8.37 48.09
CA PHE A 349 -67.45 8.00 49.40
C PHE A 349 -66.40 8.16 50.50
N ILE A 350 -66.80 8.65 51.68
CA ILE A 350 -65.92 8.59 52.87
C ILE A 350 -65.76 7.13 53.27
N THR A 351 -64.51 6.64 53.32
CA THR A 351 -64.15 5.25 53.63
C THR A 351 -63.09 5.20 54.72
N SER A 352 -63.20 4.25 55.64
CA SER A 352 -62.24 3.99 56.71
C SER A 352 -61.68 2.57 56.62
N PHE A 353 -60.39 2.43 56.90
CA PHE A 353 -59.64 1.17 56.90
C PHE A 353 -58.76 1.09 58.14
N TYR A 354 -58.34 -0.11 58.53
CA TYR A 354 -57.20 -0.31 59.43
C TYR A 354 -56.08 -1.07 58.71
N TYR A 355 -54.83 -0.87 59.12
CA TYR A 355 -53.71 -1.63 58.59
C TYR A 355 -53.60 -2.96 59.34
N ASN A 356 -53.68 -4.07 58.62
CA ASN A 356 -53.50 -5.40 59.16
C ASN A 356 -52.06 -5.86 58.90
N SER A 357 -51.24 -5.87 59.95
CA SER A 357 -49.83 -6.26 59.87
C SER A 357 -49.62 -7.72 59.50
N THR A 358 -50.60 -8.59 59.79
CA THR A 358 -50.53 -10.03 59.45
C THR A 358 -50.76 -10.25 57.94
N LEU A 359 -51.64 -9.48 57.32
CA LEU A 359 -51.94 -9.55 55.89
C LEU A 359 -51.07 -8.60 55.04
N GLY A 360 -50.33 -7.70 55.68
CA GLY A 360 -49.51 -6.69 55.01
C GLY A 360 -50.32 -5.67 54.17
N ARG A 361 -51.59 -5.44 54.50
CA ARG A 361 -52.49 -4.56 53.73
C ARG A 361 -53.52 -3.84 54.58
N TYR A 362 -54.08 -2.77 54.04
CA TYR A 362 -55.25 -2.09 54.62
C TYR A 362 -56.53 -2.90 54.37
N VAL A 363 -57.33 -3.10 55.42
CA VAL A 363 -58.62 -3.80 55.38
C VAL A 363 -59.75 -2.80 55.64
N PRO A 364 -60.80 -2.73 54.78
CA PRO A 364 -61.87 -1.76 54.93
C PRO A 364 -62.75 -2.07 56.13
N LEU A 365 -63.08 -1.05 56.93
CA LEU A 365 -63.98 -1.15 58.08
C LEU A 365 -65.40 -0.74 57.69
N ALA A 366 -65.53 0.44 57.08
CA ALA A 366 -66.82 1.05 56.79
C ALA A 366 -66.70 2.11 55.71
N ARG A 367 -67.81 2.40 55.05
CA ARG A 367 -67.95 3.54 54.16
C ARG A 367 -69.28 4.24 54.31
N SER A 368 -69.34 5.52 54.00
CA SER A 368 -70.58 6.28 53.88
C SER A 368 -71.51 5.73 52.78
N THR A 369 -72.82 5.93 52.93
CA THR A 369 -73.82 5.51 51.92
C THR A 369 -74.01 6.50 50.78
N THR A 370 -73.50 7.72 50.92
CA THR A 370 -73.60 8.77 49.90
C THR A 370 -72.22 9.38 49.66
N PRO A 371 -71.86 9.65 48.40
CA PRO A 371 -70.59 10.29 48.10
C PRO A 371 -70.58 11.73 48.64
N THR A 372 -69.37 12.23 48.85
CA THR A 372 -69.12 13.63 49.21
C THR A 372 -69.37 14.57 48.02
N VAL A 373 -69.51 15.86 48.31
CA VAL A 373 -69.74 16.87 47.27
C VAL A 373 -68.37 17.29 46.71
N ALA A 374 -68.17 17.10 45.41
CA ALA A 374 -66.87 17.28 44.72
C ALA A 374 -66.24 18.69 44.82
N SER A 375 -66.97 19.70 45.32
CA SER A 375 -66.49 21.07 45.51
C SER A 375 -66.14 21.42 46.95
N LYS A 376 -66.15 20.44 47.86
CA LYS A 376 -65.94 20.65 49.30
C LYS A 376 -64.63 20.00 49.73
N SER A 377 -63.93 20.64 50.67
CA SER A 377 -62.67 20.16 51.22
C SER A 377 -62.85 19.70 52.66
N TYR A 378 -62.23 18.58 52.99
CA TYR A 378 -62.45 17.82 54.21
C TYR A 378 -61.16 17.65 55.01
N GLY A 379 -61.16 18.00 56.30
CA GLY A 379 -60.02 17.73 57.19
C GLY A 379 -60.26 16.50 58.08
N LEU A 380 -59.20 15.91 58.63
CA LEU A 380 -59.29 14.85 59.62
C LEU A 380 -59.62 15.45 60.99
N MET A 381 -60.54 14.83 61.72
CA MET A 381 -60.78 15.11 63.13
C MET A 381 -60.82 13.81 63.94
N VAL A 382 -60.33 13.87 65.17
CA VAL A 382 -60.30 12.77 66.13
C VAL A 382 -60.88 13.27 67.46
N LYS A 383 -61.65 12.43 68.13
CA LYS A 383 -62.25 12.68 69.45
C LYS A 383 -62.16 11.44 70.33
N SER A 384 -62.13 11.63 71.63
CA SER A 384 -62.18 10.54 72.61
C SER A 384 -63.26 10.77 73.66
N CYS A 385 -63.95 9.70 74.06
CA CYS A 385 -64.90 9.67 75.18
C CYS A 385 -64.21 9.33 76.51
N GLY A 386 -62.97 9.78 76.71
CA GLY A 386 -62.11 9.37 77.82
C GLY A 386 -60.79 10.15 77.85
N THR A 387 -60.02 10.01 78.94
CA THR A 387 -58.79 10.80 79.19
C THR A 387 -57.51 10.15 78.65
N GLU A 388 -57.71 9.18 77.80
CA GLU A 388 -56.87 8.00 77.76
C GLU A 388 -56.55 7.76 76.26
N GLY A 389 -57.49 8.02 75.33
CA GLY A 389 -57.27 8.11 73.87
C GLY A 389 -56.12 9.02 73.44
N THR A 390 -55.21 8.49 72.61
CA THR A 390 -54.09 9.24 72.02
C THR A 390 -53.97 9.11 70.50
N ILE A 391 -53.36 10.12 69.89
CA ILE A 391 -52.77 10.03 68.55
C ILE A 391 -51.26 9.89 68.73
N THR A 392 -50.69 8.80 68.21
CA THR A 392 -49.25 8.54 68.24
C THR A 392 -48.63 8.97 66.92
N GLY A 393 -47.63 9.84 66.95
CA GLY A 393 -47.01 10.40 65.75
C GLY A 393 -47.95 11.33 64.95
N THR A 394 -47.36 12.17 64.10
CA THR A 394 -48.12 13.13 63.30
C THR A 394 -48.93 12.40 62.21
N PRO A 395 -50.25 12.63 62.09
CA PRO A 395 -51.02 12.06 60.99
C PRO A 395 -50.47 12.52 59.63
N VAL A 396 -50.72 11.75 58.59
CA VAL A 396 -50.12 11.97 57.26
C VAL A 396 -51.21 12.06 56.21
N MET A 397 -51.14 13.06 55.33
CA MET A 397 -52.03 13.26 54.20
C MET A 397 -51.43 12.70 52.91
N TYR A 398 -52.27 12.06 52.12
CA TYR A 398 -51.97 11.60 50.77
C TYR A 398 -52.93 12.30 49.80
N SER A 399 -52.43 13.33 49.10
CA SER A 399 -53.19 14.11 48.12
C SER A 399 -53.00 13.56 46.71
N ARG A 400 -53.96 13.77 45.82
CA ARG A 400 -53.90 13.32 44.44
C ARG A 400 -52.81 14.09 43.69
N ARG A 401 -52.04 13.35 42.88
CA ARG A 401 -50.99 13.84 41.98
C ARG A 401 -51.49 13.69 40.55
N ASP A 402 -51.83 14.81 39.91
CA ASP A 402 -52.22 14.85 38.50
C ASP A 402 -51.00 15.04 37.56
N ASP A 403 -49.81 15.25 38.13
CA ASP A 403 -48.54 15.43 37.43
C ASP A 403 -47.89 14.12 36.97
N ILE A 404 -48.30 12.96 37.52
CA ILE A 404 -47.78 11.65 37.13
C ILE A 404 -48.91 10.77 36.60
N ILE A 405 -48.80 10.38 35.33
CA ILE A 405 -49.73 9.45 34.67
C ILE A 405 -48.95 8.18 34.33
N LEU A 406 -49.14 7.12 35.10
CA LEU A 406 -48.42 5.87 34.89
C LEU A 406 -48.86 5.17 33.60
N ARG A 407 -47.89 4.94 32.72
CA ARG A 407 -48.05 4.13 31.50
C ARG A 407 -46.94 3.10 31.45
N TYR A 408 -47.32 1.83 31.45
CA TYR A 408 -46.38 0.72 31.48
C TYR A 408 -45.99 0.34 30.05
N PHE A 409 -44.69 0.34 29.76
CA PHE A 409 -44.15 -0.09 28.48
C PHE A 409 -43.30 -1.35 28.62
N TYR A 410 -43.14 -2.07 27.51
CA TYR A 410 -42.18 -3.16 27.41
C TYR A 410 -41.44 -3.13 26.07
N TYR A 411 -40.21 -3.62 26.09
CA TYR A 411 -39.36 -3.80 24.92
C TYR A 411 -39.19 -5.29 24.62
N GLU A 412 -39.15 -5.64 23.34
CA GLU A 412 -38.94 -7.01 22.86
C GLU A 412 -37.60 -7.08 22.11
N ASN A 413 -36.71 -7.95 22.58
CA ASN A 413 -35.42 -8.25 21.98
C ASN A 413 -35.57 -9.24 20.81
N ARG A 414 -34.59 -9.22 19.89
CA ARG A 414 -34.52 -10.11 18.72
C ARG A 414 -34.43 -11.61 19.06
N ASP A 415 -33.90 -11.94 20.23
CA ASP A 415 -33.79 -13.32 20.72
C ASP A 415 -35.11 -13.87 21.29
N GLY A 416 -36.19 -13.08 21.24
CA GLY A 416 -37.48 -13.42 21.81
C GLY A 416 -37.56 -13.18 23.31
N THR A 417 -36.62 -12.41 23.89
CA THR A 417 -36.68 -11.99 25.29
C THR A 417 -37.31 -10.60 25.46
N TYR A 418 -37.82 -10.29 26.64
CA TYR A 418 -38.59 -9.08 26.91
C TYR A 418 -38.04 -8.33 28.13
N MET A 419 -38.16 -7.01 28.08
CA MET A 419 -37.69 -6.07 29.09
C MET A 419 -38.81 -5.14 29.56
N TYR A 420 -39.08 -5.10 30.87
CA TYR A 420 -40.20 -4.37 31.49
C TYR A 420 -40.09 -4.31 33.03
N PRO A 421 -40.82 -3.40 33.71
CA PRO A 421 -41.59 -2.28 33.15
C PRO A 421 -40.69 -1.11 32.71
N LEU A 422 -41.07 -0.44 31.63
CA LEU A 422 -40.41 0.76 31.11
C LEU A 422 -41.36 1.96 31.15
N PHE A 423 -40.81 3.15 31.37
CA PHE A 423 -41.52 4.42 31.50
C PHE A 423 -40.85 5.52 30.68
N LYS A 424 -41.58 6.62 30.39
CA LYS A 424 -41.06 7.72 29.55
C LYS A 424 -40.27 8.75 30.34
N SER A 425 -40.36 8.72 31.67
CA SER A 425 -39.68 9.65 32.55
C SER A 425 -39.12 8.95 33.78
N THR A 426 -38.07 9.52 34.35
CA THR A 426 -37.52 9.15 35.66
C THR A 426 -38.59 9.23 36.74
N GLU A 427 -39.43 10.26 36.70
CA GLU A 427 -40.47 10.54 37.70
C GLU A 427 -41.54 9.44 37.74
N GLU A 428 -41.93 8.90 36.59
CA GLU A 428 -42.85 7.75 36.49
C GLU A 428 -42.21 6.47 37.04
N ALA A 429 -40.95 6.20 36.67
CA ALA A 429 -40.24 4.99 37.08
C ALA A 429 -39.90 4.99 38.59
N ASP A 430 -39.42 6.11 39.12
CA ASP A 430 -39.10 6.29 40.54
C ASP A 430 -40.36 6.19 41.41
N TYR A 431 -41.50 6.72 40.94
CA TYR A 431 -42.78 6.56 41.64
C TYR A 431 -43.19 5.08 41.73
N VAL A 432 -43.06 4.33 40.64
CA VAL A 432 -43.38 2.90 40.63
C VAL A 432 -42.41 2.12 41.52
N ASP A 433 -41.11 2.44 41.46
CA ASP A 433 -40.11 1.84 42.33
C ASP A 433 -40.49 2.02 43.81
N GLN A 434 -40.72 3.26 44.25
CA GLN A 434 -40.98 3.58 45.65
C GLN A 434 -42.33 3.06 46.16
N PHE A 435 -43.41 3.28 45.39
CA PHE A 435 -44.78 3.11 45.91
C PHE A 435 -45.47 1.84 45.44
N VAL A 436 -45.06 1.24 44.32
CA VAL A 436 -45.62 -0.03 43.83
C VAL A 436 -44.72 -1.20 44.25
N TYR A 437 -43.41 -1.04 44.17
CA TYR A 437 -42.45 -2.11 44.48
C TYR A 437 -41.77 -1.99 45.84
N SER A 438 -42.08 -0.93 46.61
CA SER A 438 -41.46 -0.65 47.92
C SER A 438 -39.92 -0.52 47.87
N GLY A 439 -39.41 -0.04 46.72
CA GLY A 439 -38.01 0.26 46.46
C GLY A 439 -37.55 1.62 47.01
N SER A 440 -36.35 2.04 46.60
CA SER A 440 -35.71 3.29 47.05
C SER A 440 -36.22 4.56 46.36
N GLY A 441 -37.03 4.42 45.30
CA GLY A 441 -37.44 5.52 44.44
C GLY A 441 -36.37 5.91 43.44
N THR A 442 -35.69 4.93 42.85
CA THR A 442 -34.64 5.14 41.85
C THR A 442 -34.88 4.34 40.59
N SER A 443 -34.35 4.85 39.46
CA SER A 443 -34.46 4.25 38.15
C SER A 443 -33.19 4.47 37.32
N HIS A 444 -33.05 3.66 36.28
CA HIS A 444 -31.96 3.77 35.31
C HIS A 444 -32.49 3.85 33.87
N ALA A 445 -31.69 4.47 33.01
CA ALA A 445 -32.05 4.74 31.63
C ALA A 445 -31.67 3.58 30.69
N HIS A 446 -32.55 3.35 29.71
CA HIS A 446 -32.38 2.45 28.59
C HIS A 446 -32.58 3.21 27.29
N TRP A 447 -31.75 2.89 26.31
CA TRP A 447 -31.82 3.47 24.98
C TRP A 447 -31.97 2.35 23.95
N PHE A 448 -33.01 2.43 23.13
CA PHE A 448 -33.27 1.48 22.06
C PHE A 448 -33.01 2.13 20.69
N PRO A 449 -31.94 1.75 20.00
CA PRO A 449 -31.58 2.30 18.69
C PRO A 449 -32.63 2.11 17.59
N ASN A 450 -33.50 1.10 17.76
CA ASN A 450 -34.59 0.76 16.84
C ASN A 450 -35.94 1.36 17.26
N ASP A 451 -35.99 2.16 18.33
CA ASP A 451 -37.12 3.04 18.58
C ASP A 451 -37.09 4.17 17.53
N PRO A 452 -38.06 4.25 16.60
CA PRO A 452 -38.08 5.25 15.53
C PRO A 452 -38.05 6.69 16.02
N GLN A 453 -38.49 6.91 17.25
CA GLN A 453 -38.59 8.24 17.86
C GLN A 453 -37.41 8.52 18.81
N MET A 454 -36.48 7.55 18.94
CA MET A 454 -35.26 7.64 19.75
C MET A 454 -35.50 8.11 21.19
N HIS A 455 -36.55 7.59 21.84
CA HIS A 455 -36.80 7.94 23.23
C HIS A 455 -35.76 7.31 24.16
N VAL A 456 -35.54 7.99 25.29
CA VAL A 456 -34.91 7.39 26.47
C VAL A 456 -36.02 6.80 27.33
N TRP A 457 -35.88 5.54 27.70
CA TRP A 457 -36.84 4.81 28.53
C TRP A 457 -36.25 4.58 29.91
N TYR A 458 -37.05 4.68 30.95
CA TYR A 458 -36.59 4.53 32.33
C TYR A 458 -37.18 3.27 32.94
N MET A 459 -36.34 2.51 33.63
CA MET A 459 -36.73 1.29 34.33
C MET A 459 -36.50 1.50 35.83
N PRO A 460 -37.49 1.19 36.70
CA PRO A 460 -37.31 1.14 38.15
C PRO A 460 -36.10 0.30 38.54
N ASP A 461 -35.44 0.51 39.67
CA ASP A 461 -34.35 -0.38 40.08
C ASP A 461 -34.85 -1.69 40.74
N SER A 462 -36.09 -1.70 41.24
CA SER A 462 -36.72 -2.83 41.91
C SER A 462 -37.71 -3.57 41.00
N SER A 463 -37.83 -4.90 41.19
CA SER A 463 -38.81 -5.76 40.49
C SER A 463 -38.79 -5.68 38.96
N THR A 464 -37.59 -5.52 38.38
CA THR A 464 -37.36 -5.41 36.93
C THR A 464 -37.19 -6.75 36.24
N THR A 465 -37.48 -6.76 34.94
CA THR A 465 -37.21 -7.88 34.05
C THR A 465 -36.43 -7.41 32.83
N MET A 466 -35.30 -8.06 32.53
CA MET A 466 -34.37 -7.63 31.46
C MET A 466 -34.24 -8.61 30.28
N MET A 467 -34.48 -9.91 30.50
CA MET A 467 -34.30 -10.99 29.51
C MET A 467 -35.29 -12.15 29.75
N ASN A 468 -36.56 -11.85 29.99
CA ASN A 468 -37.56 -12.91 30.19
C ASN A 468 -37.97 -13.48 28.83
N PRO A 469 -38.05 -14.80 28.61
CA PRO A 469 -38.53 -15.39 27.35
C PRO A 469 -40.04 -15.21 27.08
N THR A 470 -40.78 -14.56 27.98
CA THR A 470 -42.22 -14.32 27.84
C THR A 470 -42.58 -12.84 28.01
N PRO A 471 -43.53 -12.31 27.22
CA PRO A 471 -43.96 -10.93 27.34
C PRO A 471 -44.66 -10.69 28.68
N PRO A 472 -44.70 -9.44 29.17
CA PRO A 472 -45.41 -9.14 30.41
C PRO A 472 -46.91 -9.44 30.28
N VAL A 473 -47.48 -10.05 31.31
CA VAL A 473 -48.92 -10.30 31.39
C VAL A 473 -49.58 -9.13 32.10
N GLY A 474 -50.52 -8.46 31.42
CA GLY A 474 -51.32 -7.39 32.03
C GLY A 474 -52.22 -7.92 33.16
N THR A 475 -52.55 -7.05 34.11
CA THR A 475 -53.54 -7.32 35.17
C THR A 475 -54.78 -6.44 34.94
N VAL A 476 -55.79 -6.54 35.82
CA VAL A 476 -56.94 -5.61 35.80
C VAL A 476 -56.50 -4.15 35.96
N ASP A 477 -55.39 -3.90 36.65
CA ASP A 477 -54.89 -2.56 36.97
C ASP A 477 -53.72 -2.10 36.08
N ILE A 478 -52.94 -3.03 35.52
CA ILE A 478 -51.73 -2.72 34.72
C ILE A 478 -51.89 -3.24 33.28
N VAL A 479 -51.84 -2.31 32.33
CA VAL A 479 -51.83 -2.62 30.89
C VAL A 479 -50.46 -2.23 30.31
N TYR A 480 -49.77 -3.22 29.72
CA TYR A 480 -48.47 -3.03 29.09
C TYR A 480 -48.60 -2.66 27.62
N THR A 481 -47.89 -1.62 27.20
CA THR A 481 -47.79 -1.16 25.81
C THR A 481 -46.43 -1.54 25.22
N ARG A 482 -46.42 -2.19 24.06
CA ARG A 482 -45.17 -2.51 23.35
C ARG A 482 -44.53 -1.23 22.80
N ILE A 483 -43.24 -1.05 23.04
CA ILE A 483 -42.44 -0.02 22.36
C ILE A 483 -42.36 -0.38 20.88
N GLN A 484 -42.76 0.55 20.00
CA GLN A 484 -42.72 0.34 18.56
C GLN A 484 -41.27 0.34 18.08
N THR A 485 -40.91 -0.64 17.25
CA THR A 485 -39.56 -0.76 16.71
C THR A 485 -39.61 -0.77 15.18
N THR A 486 -38.71 -0.03 14.53
CA THR A 486 -38.51 -0.12 13.07
C THR A 486 -37.82 -1.42 12.67
N ASP A 487 -37.97 -1.83 11.41
CA ASP A 487 -37.15 -2.92 10.85
C ASP A 487 -35.68 -2.49 10.81
N ASN A 488 -34.79 -3.30 11.39
CA ASN A 488 -33.40 -2.92 11.64
C ASN A 488 -32.50 -3.00 10.39
N THR A 489 -33.05 -3.41 9.25
CA THR A 489 -32.30 -3.51 7.99
C THR A 489 -31.69 -2.18 7.55
N SER A 490 -32.25 -1.04 7.98
CA SER A 490 -31.75 0.31 7.68
C SER A 490 -30.61 0.78 8.61
N PHE A 491 -30.36 0.08 9.73
CA PHE A 491 -29.34 0.44 10.72
C PHE A 491 -28.09 -0.45 10.68
N ALA A 492 -28.08 -1.46 9.79
CA ALA A 492 -26.86 -2.16 9.43
C ALA A 492 -25.83 -1.13 8.89
N PRO A 493 -24.52 -1.35 9.10
CA PRO A 493 -23.51 -0.42 8.61
C PRO A 493 -23.69 -0.15 7.11
N PRO A 494 -23.50 1.08 6.61
CA PRO A 494 -23.62 1.36 5.19
C PRO A 494 -22.63 0.49 4.38
N PRO A 495 -22.98 0.14 3.13
CA PRO A 495 -22.06 -0.59 2.24
C PRO A 495 -20.70 0.08 2.23
N PHE A 496 -19.64 -0.71 2.22
CA PHE A 496 -18.29 -0.19 2.07
C PHE A 496 -18.07 0.26 0.62
N THR A 497 -17.52 1.47 0.42
CA THR A 497 -17.47 2.15 -0.89
C THR A 497 -16.07 2.66 -1.26
N LEU A 498 -15.02 2.18 -0.61
CA LEU A 498 -13.66 2.55 -1.00
C LEU A 498 -13.35 1.93 -2.38
N PRO A 499 -12.85 2.70 -3.36
CA PRO A 499 -12.38 2.12 -4.61
C PRO A 499 -11.18 1.19 -4.38
N ASP A 500 -10.88 0.38 -5.40
CA ASP A 500 -9.65 -0.40 -5.42
C ASP A 500 -8.44 0.53 -5.27
N LEU A 501 -7.46 0.08 -4.50
CA LEU A 501 -6.25 0.83 -4.20
C LEU A 501 -5.08 0.24 -4.95
N GLU A 502 -4.23 1.12 -5.47
CA GLU A 502 -2.99 0.75 -6.13
C GLU A 502 -1.84 1.51 -5.48
N PHE A 503 -0.81 0.77 -5.04
CA PHE A 503 0.41 1.32 -4.48
C PHE A 503 1.61 0.57 -5.04
N ASP A 504 2.71 1.28 -5.23
CA ASP A 504 4.00 0.65 -5.47
C ASP A 504 4.43 -0.15 -4.23
N GLU A 505 5.18 -1.23 -4.43
CA GLU A 505 5.82 -1.95 -3.33
C GLU A 505 6.79 -1.08 -2.50
N ASN A 506 7.07 -1.48 -1.26
CA ASN A 506 7.92 -0.74 -0.32
C ASN A 506 7.50 0.72 -0.05
N THR A 507 6.22 1.03 -0.26
CA THR A 507 5.64 2.36 0.00
C THR A 507 5.02 2.40 1.38
N ALA A 508 5.39 3.39 2.19
CA ALA A 508 4.70 3.64 3.46
C ALA A 508 3.31 4.20 3.17
N ILE A 509 2.28 3.48 3.60
CA ILE A 509 0.89 3.87 3.41
C ILE A 509 0.20 4.15 4.73
N ASN A 510 -0.72 5.10 4.71
CA ASN A 510 -1.61 5.44 5.81
C ASN A 510 -2.98 5.79 5.22
N VAL A 511 -3.76 4.75 4.91
CA VAL A 511 -5.03 4.89 4.20
C VAL A 511 -6.19 4.75 5.17
N GLU A 512 -7.00 5.79 5.27
CA GLU A 512 -8.25 5.74 6.04
C GLU A 512 -9.25 4.79 5.36
N VAL A 513 -9.72 3.77 6.10
CA VAL A 513 -10.70 2.77 5.62
C VAL A 513 -12.06 2.87 6.34
N SER A 514 -12.11 3.63 7.44
CA SER A 514 -13.32 4.11 8.10
C SER A 514 -13.04 5.38 8.90
N SER A 515 -14.07 6.19 9.16
CA SER A 515 -13.97 7.38 10.02
C SER A 515 -14.46 7.09 11.45
N ASP A 516 -13.95 7.84 12.42
CA ASP A 516 -14.13 7.63 13.88
C ASP A 516 -15.58 7.85 14.41
N SER A 517 -16.56 8.15 13.56
CA SER A 517 -17.84 8.71 13.98
C SER A 517 -19.09 7.84 13.82
N ASN A 518 -18.98 6.60 13.28
CA ASN A 518 -20.17 5.98 12.68
C ASN A 518 -20.80 4.81 13.47
N GLY A 519 -20.36 4.54 14.71
CA GLY A 519 -21.04 3.57 15.59
C GLY A 519 -20.98 2.11 15.12
N TYR A 520 -20.07 1.77 14.20
CA TYR A 520 -19.79 0.40 13.74
C TYR A 520 -18.29 0.13 13.72
N GLN A 521 -17.89 -1.12 13.92
CA GLN A 521 -16.49 -1.58 13.80
C GLN A 521 -16.21 -2.04 12.37
N THR A 522 -15.06 -1.65 11.82
CA THR A 522 -14.55 -2.17 10.55
C THR A 522 -13.46 -3.21 10.83
N VAL A 523 -13.56 -4.38 10.24
CA VAL A 523 -12.53 -5.43 10.30
C VAL A 523 -12.11 -5.79 8.89
N LEU A 524 -10.81 -5.81 8.64
CA LEU A 524 -10.22 -6.18 7.37
C LEU A 524 -9.61 -7.58 7.45
N TYR A 525 -9.80 -8.36 6.39
CA TYR A 525 -9.15 -9.67 6.21
C TYR A 525 -8.47 -9.71 4.85
N GLY A 526 -7.35 -10.44 4.76
CA GLY A 526 -6.57 -10.57 3.52
C GLY A 526 -5.53 -9.48 3.31
N LEU A 527 -5.28 -8.61 4.32
CA LEU A 527 -4.15 -7.68 4.28
C LEU A 527 -2.82 -8.46 4.22
N PRO A 528 -1.84 -7.98 3.44
CA PRO A 528 -0.47 -8.46 3.51
C PRO A 528 0.09 -8.34 4.94
N THR A 529 1.00 -9.24 5.33
CA THR A 529 1.54 -9.29 6.70
C THR A 529 2.31 -8.05 7.13
N SER A 530 2.81 -7.25 6.19
CA SER A 530 3.50 -5.99 6.44
C SER A 530 2.56 -4.80 6.69
N LEU A 531 1.25 -4.99 6.47
CA LEU A 531 0.22 -4.00 6.69
C LEU A 531 -0.68 -4.42 7.84
N SER A 532 -1.02 -3.47 8.70
CA SER A 532 -1.89 -3.71 9.84
C SER A 532 -2.97 -2.63 9.91
N MET A 533 -4.10 -2.98 10.50
CA MET A 533 -5.16 -2.02 10.76
C MET A 533 -4.90 -1.39 12.12
N VAL A 534 -4.67 -0.07 12.15
CA VAL A 534 -4.41 0.71 13.36
C VAL A 534 -5.52 1.75 13.48
N SER A 535 -6.36 1.59 14.50
CA SER A 535 -7.62 2.31 14.69
C SER A 535 -8.57 2.20 13.50
N ASN A 536 -8.38 3.05 12.50
CA ASN A 536 -9.27 3.23 11.36
C ASN A 536 -8.52 3.37 10.03
N HIS A 537 -7.21 3.17 10.08
CA HIS A 537 -6.31 3.27 8.94
C HIS A 537 -5.62 1.93 8.69
N VAL A 538 -5.37 1.62 7.43
CA VAL A 538 -4.38 0.62 7.03
C VAL A 538 -3.03 1.31 7.04
N VAL A 539 -2.16 0.86 7.94
CA VAL A 539 -0.85 1.44 8.20
C VAL A 539 0.23 0.38 8.07
N GLY A 540 1.33 0.77 7.44
CA GLY A 540 2.51 -0.05 7.29
C GLY A 540 3.24 0.27 6.00
N THR A 541 4.20 -0.56 5.65
CA THR A 541 4.89 -0.48 4.37
C THR A 541 4.37 -1.61 3.48
N THR A 542 3.99 -1.30 2.24
CA THR A 542 3.55 -2.32 1.28
C THR A 542 4.64 -3.39 1.10
N PRO A 543 4.28 -4.68 1.03
CA PRO A 543 5.25 -5.75 0.90
C PRO A 543 5.95 -5.68 -0.45
N PHE A 544 7.14 -6.29 -0.53
CA PHE A 544 7.77 -6.58 -1.81
C PHE A 544 7.00 -7.70 -2.53
N VAL A 545 6.78 -7.58 -3.83
CA VAL A 545 6.04 -8.54 -4.67
C VAL A 545 6.79 -8.80 -5.97
N SER A 546 6.82 -10.06 -6.43
CA SER A 546 7.57 -10.48 -7.65
C SER A 546 6.83 -10.23 -8.98
N LYS A 547 5.60 -9.72 -8.88
CA LYS A 547 4.74 -9.25 -9.97
C LYS A 547 3.60 -8.46 -9.35
N ASN A 548 2.90 -7.66 -10.15
CA ASN A 548 1.68 -6.98 -9.73
C ASN A 548 0.76 -7.98 -9.02
N THR A 549 0.62 -7.82 -7.71
CA THR A 549 -0.06 -8.78 -6.87
C THR A 549 -1.31 -8.13 -6.32
N VAL A 550 -2.43 -8.77 -6.63
CA VAL A 550 -3.75 -8.31 -6.22
C VAL A 550 -4.14 -9.03 -4.95
N TYR A 551 -4.27 -8.28 -3.85
CA TYR A 551 -4.77 -8.78 -2.58
C TYR A 551 -6.27 -8.51 -2.48
N PRO A 552 -7.12 -9.55 -2.49
CA PRO A 552 -8.55 -9.37 -2.28
C PRO A 552 -8.81 -9.08 -0.80
N ILE A 553 -9.07 -7.81 -0.47
CA ILE A 553 -9.33 -7.40 0.91
C ILE A 553 -10.82 -7.55 1.18
N ARG A 554 -11.16 -8.39 2.16
CA ARG A 554 -12.54 -8.51 2.65
C ARG A 554 -12.73 -7.52 3.78
N VAL A 555 -13.75 -6.69 3.65
CA VAL A 555 -14.15 -5.73 4.66
C VAL A 555 -15.43 -6.20 5.32
N THR A 556 -15.40 -6.37 6.63
CA THR A 556 -16.58 -6.61 7.46
C THR A 556 -16.85 -5.36 8.28
N ARG A 557 -17.99 -4.71 8.06
CA ARG A 557 -18.49 -3.69 8.97
C ARG A 557 -19.56 -4.30 9.86
N VAL A 558 -19.44 -4.14 11.17
CA VAL A 558 -20.37 -4.73 12.15
C VAL A 558 -20.77 -3.72 13.21
N ASN A 559 -22.07 -3.66 13.52
CA ASN A 559 -22.61 -3.03 14.71
C ASN A 559 -23.65 -3.95 15.36
N ALA A 560 -24.32 -3.47 16.41
CA ALA A 560 -25.37 -4.21 17.10
C ALA A 560 -26.60 -4.55 16.22
N PHE A 561 -26.76 -3.90 15.06
CA PHE A 561 -27.92 -4.05 14.17
C PHE A 561 -27.67 -4.99 13.00
N GLY A 562 -26.41 -5.25 12.64
CA GLY A 562 -26.07 -6.18 11.57
C GLY A 562 -24.60 -6.15 11.17
N SER A 563 -24.26 -7.05 10.24
CA SER A 563 -22.94 -7.12 9.61
C SER A 563 -23.10 -6.99 8.10
N GLN A 564 -22.29 -6.14 7.48
CA GLN A 564 -22.19 -6.00 6.02
C GLN A 564 -20.79 -6.41 5.58
N GLN A 565 -20.72 -7.24 4.55
CA GLN A 565 -19.47 -7.63 3.92
C GLN A 565 -19.36 -6.99 2.55
N ALA A 566 -18.17 -6.49 2.27
CA ALA A 566 -17.76 -6.04 0.95
C ALA A 566 -16.29 -6.40 0.76
N GLY A 567 -15.72 -5.95 -0.35
CA GLY A 567 -14.28 -5.98 -0.54
C GLY A 567 -13.83 -4.89 -1.49
N PHE A 568 -12.54 -4.67 -1.48
CA PHE A 568 -11.82 -3.93 -2.50
C PHE A 568 -10.53 -4.70 -2.81
N TYR A 569 -9.96 -4.43 -3.97
CA TYR A 569 -8.67 -4.96 -4.34
C TYR A 569 -7.58 -3.97 -3.94
N LEU A 570 -6.57 -4.48 -3.24
CA LEU A 570 -5.30 -3.79 -3.04
C LEU A 570 -4.30 -4.38 -4.03
N THR A 571 -3.98 -3.63 -5.07
CA THR A 571 -2.92 -3.98 -6.02
C THR A 571 -1.62 -3.41 -5.52
N ILE A 572 -0.68 -4.28 -5.20
CA ILE A 572 0.71 -3.89 -5.03
C ILE A 572 1.40 -4.04 -6.38
N VAL A 573 1.86 -2.94 -6.94
CA VAL A 573 2.56 -2.90 -8.22
C VAL A 573 4.00 -3.33 -7.98
N ASP A 574 4.43 -4.35 -8.74
CA ASP A 574 5.83 -4.78 -8.82
C ASP A 574 6.62 -3.68 -9.52
N ASN A 575 7.64 -3.19 -8.82
CA ASN A 575 8.55 -2.21 -9.35
C ASN A 575 9.93 -2.86 -9.45
N THR A 576 10.26 -3.30 -10.68
CA THR A 576 11.53 -3.93 -11.06
C THR A 576 12.78 -3.17 -10.61
N SER A 577 12.65 -1.93 -10.12
CA SER A 577 13.70 -1.22 -9.42
C SER A 577 13.14 -0.39 -8.27
N VAL A 578 12.89 -1.04 -7.12
CA VAL A 578 12.54 -0.35 -5.86
C VAL A 578 13.59 0.70 -5.45
N SER A 579 14.81 0.59 -5.99
CA SER A 579 15.82 1.66 -5.97
C SER A 579 16.83 1.51 -7.11
N THR A 580 17.52 2.60 -7.47
CA THR A 580 18.70 2.55 -8.35
C THR A 580 19.92 2.08 -7.55
N ILE A 581 20.62 1.06 -8.04
CA ILE A 581 21.95 0.68 -7.56
C ILE A 581 22.98 1.36 -8.44
N THR A 582 23.93 2.05 -7.84
CA THR A 582 24.97 2.74 -8.60
C THR A 582 25.84 1.74 -9.35
N GLY A 583 26.00 1.94 -10.66
CA GLY A 583 26.83 1.12 -11.54
C GLY A 583 26.14 -0.15 -12.07
N TRP A 584 24.85 -0.34 -11.83
CA TRP A 584 24.11 -1.49 -12.32
C TRP A 584 22.75 -1.09 -12.94
N THR A 585 22.49 -1.61 -14.13
CA THR A 585 21.18 -1.60 -14.77
C THR A 585 20.43 -2.86 -14.34
N VAL A 586 19.31 -2.67 -13.65
CA VAL A 586 18.47 -3.77 -13.15
C VAL A 586 17.39 -4.06 -14.18
N HIS A 587 17.43 -5.27 -14.73
CA HIS A 587 16.43 -5.74 -15.70
C HIS A 587 15.32 -6.54 -15.01
N GLN A 588 15.66 -7.21 -13.92
CA GLN A 588 14.76 -8.03 -13.14
C GLN A 588 15.25 -8.15 -11.69
N GLY A 589 14.32 -8.36 -10.75
CA GLY A 589 14.64 -8.61 -9.36
C GLY A 589 14.50 -7.37 -8.50
N ASN A 590 13.84 -7.52 -7.35
CA ASN A 590 13.74 -6.46 -6.37
C ASN A 590 15.08 -6.16 -5.70
N VAL A 591 15.55 -4.93 -5.93
CA VAL A 591 16.83 -4.42 -5.42
C VAL A 591 16.64 -3.29 -4.41
N TYR A 592 17.53 -3.21 -3.42
CA TYR A 592 17.49 -2.21 -2.35
C TYR A 592 18.85 -1.55 -2.11
N GLN A 593 18.82 -0.27 -1.72
CA GLN A 593 20.04 0.45 -1.41
C GLN A 593 20.77 -0.07 -0.15
N PRO A 594 22.11 -0.04 -0.14
CA PRO A 594 22.95 0.46 -1.23
C PRO A 594 23.23 -0.57 -2.34
N ASN A 595 23.10 -1.88 -2.08
CA ASN A 595 23.53 -2.94 -3.01
C ASN A 595 22.96 -4.33 -2.68
N MET A 596 21.67 -4.46 -2.39
CA MET A 596 21.05 -5.73 -1.95
C MET A 596 20.02 -6.25 -2.96
N VAL A 597 19.95 -7.57 -3.12
CA VAL A 597 18.94 -8.29 -3.93
C VAL A 597 18.04 -9.11 -3.00
N PHE A 598 16.73 -8.94 -3.12
CA PHE A 598 15.77 -9.70 -2.33
C PHE A 598 15.56 -11.13 -2.87
N PRO A 599 15.35 -12.10 -1.97
CA PRO A 599 15.18 -13.51 -2.33
C PRO A 599 13.82 -13.87 -2.96
N SER A 600 12.89 -12.92 -3.11
CA SER A 600 11.53 -13.21 -3.58
C SER A 600 11.46 -13.62 -5.06
N GLU A 601 12.52 -13.36 -5.84
CA GLU A 601 12.60 -13.65 -7.27
C GLU A 601 14.06 -13.67 -7.77
N ASN A 602 14.26 -14.19 -8.99
CA ASN A 602 15.56 -14.14 -9.67
C ASN A 602 15.87 -12.68 -10.03
N ALA A 603 17.08 -12.22 -9.75
CA ALA A 603 17.53 -10.91 -10.22
C ALA A 603 18.48 -11.04 -11.40
N VAL A 604 18.35 -10.12 -12.35
CA VAL A 604 19.21 -10.01 -13.54
C VAL A 604 19.65 -8.56 -13.63
N LEU A 605 20.95 -8.35 -13.45
CA LEU A 605 21.56 -7.04 -13.49
C LEU A 605 22.69 -7.04 -14.52
N GLU A 606 22.82 -5.95 -15.26
CA GLU A 606 23.97 -5.68 -16.12
C GLU A 606 24.82 -4.57 -15.50
N TYR A 607 26.13 -4.77 -15.48
CA TYR A 607 27.08 -3.78 -15.01
C TYR A 607 27.13 -2.63 -16.03
N ASP A 608 26.96 -1.39 -15.56
CA ASP A 608 26.84 -0.22 -16.44
C ASP A 608 28.14 0.11 -17.19
N THR A 609 29.27 -0.39 -16.69
CA THR A 609 30.58 -0.20 -17.33
C THR A 609 30.95 -1.42 -18.15
N LEU A 610 31.20 -1.22 -19.44
CA LEU A 610 31.65 -2.27 -20.32
C LEU A 610 33.03 -2.77 -19.89
N LEU A 611 33.21 -4.09 -19.90
CA LEU A 611 34.52 -4.71 -19.80
C LEU A 611 35.16 -4.71 -21.20
N SER A 612 36.02 -3.73 -21.45
CA SER A 612 36.80 -3.64 -22.69
C SER A 612 38.08 -4.47 -22.60
N LYS A 613 38.62 -4.84 -23.76
CA LYS A 613 39.89 -5.57 -23.84
C LYS A 613 41.02 -4.74 -23.20
N GLY A 614 41.81 -5.36 -22.32
CA GLY A 614 42.88 -4.71 -21.56
C GLY A 614 42.41 -4.10 -20.24
N ARG A 615 41.18 -4.40 -19.83
CA ARG A 615 40.59 -3.96 -18.57
C ARG A 615 40.23 -5.15 -17.70
N GLN A 616 40.08 -4.92 -16.40
CA GLN A 616 39.67 -5.94 -15.44
C GLN A 616 38.66 -5.39 -14.45
N VAL A 617 37.80 -6.27 -13.95
CA VAL A 617 36.87 -5.97 -12.87
C VAL A 617 37.25 -6.76 -11.64
N ARG A 618 37.38 -6.09 -10.50
CA ARG A 618 37.69 -6.68 -9.19
C ARG A 618 36.52 -6.53 -8.22
N TRP A 619 36.31 -7.54 -7.40
CA TRP A 619 35.32 -7.46 -6.31
C TRP A 619 35.68 -8.37 -5.15
N MET A 620 35.32 -7.95 -3.95
CA MET A 620 35.47 -8.78 -2.76
C MET A 620 34.41 -9.87 -2.76
N HIS A 621 34.81 -11.10 -2.43
CA HIS A 621 33.88 -12.18 -2.15
C HIS A 621 32.96 -11.75 -1.02
N ARG A 622 31.64 -11.68 -1.23
CA ARG A 622 30.68 -11.30 -0.19
C ARG A 622 29.38 -12.08 -0.25
N SER A 623 28.93 -12.41 -1.46
CA SER A 623 27.70 -13.15 -1.68
C SER A 623 27.89 -14.22 -2.74
N GLU A 624 26.91 -15.10 -2.77
CA GLU A 624 26.73 -16.14 -3.75
C GLU A 624 26.03 -15.55 -4.98
N GLY A 625 26.36 -15.98 -6.19
CA GLY A 625 25.78 -15.41 -7.41
C GLY A 625 26.46 -15.91 -8.67
N THR A 626 25.80 -15.76 -9.81
CA THR A 626 26.36 -16.17 -11.10
C THR A 626 26.76 -14.94 -11.89
N ILE A 627 28.03 -14.87 -12.29
CA ILE A 627 28.59 -13.82 -13.12
C ILE A 627 28.91 -14.36 -14.50
N GLY A 628 28.75 -13.54 -15.53
CA GLY A 628 29.14 -13.93 -16.87
C GLY A 628 28.73 -12.94 -17.95
N ILE A 629 28.65 -13.44 -19.18
CA ILE A 629 28.22 -12.72 -20.37
C ILE A 629 27.03 -13.46 -20.95
N LEU A 630 25.90 -12.76 -21.07
CA LEU A 630 24.69 -13.29 -21.68
C LEU A 630 24.84 -13.36 -23.21
N ASP A 631 24.15 -14.31 -23.82
CA ASP A 631 24.01 -14.33 -25.28
C ASP A 631 23.15 -13.12 -25.72
N ALA A 632 23.54 -12.47 -26.82
CA ALA A 632 22.87 -11.26 -27.31
C ALA A 632 21.40 -11.50 -27.72
N SER A 633 20.98 -12.75 -27.91
CA SER A 633 19.59 -13.14 -28.20
C SER A 633 18.71 -13.26 -26.96
N VAL A 634 19.28 -13.19 -25.75
CA VAL A 634 18.52 -13.29 -24.50
C VAL A 634 17.59 -12.10 -24.36
N THR A 635 16.32 -12.39 -24.14
CA THR A 635 15.33 -11.38 -23.77
C THR A 635 15.37 -11.17 -22.26
N LEU A 636 15.91 -10.04 -21.83
CA LEU A 636 16.15 -9.71 -20.41
C LEU A 636 14.87 -9.49 -19.58
N SER A 637 13.69 -9.59 -20.21
CA SER A 637 12.38 -9.38 -19.58
C SER A 637 11.56 -10.66 -19.32
N ASN A 638 12.12 -11.86 -19.54
CA ASN A 638 11.34 -13.12 -19.44
C ASN A 638 11.26 -13.65 -17.98
N LYS A 639 10.03 -13.71 -17.42
CA LYS A 639 9.74 -13.81 -15.97
C LYS A 639 9.34 -15.19 -15.41
N GLU A 640 9.34 -16.27 -16.19
CA GLU A 640 8.84 -17.57 -15.68
C GLU A 640 9.94 -18.41 -14.99
N ASN A 641 9.49 -19.27 -14.07
CA ASN A 641 10.16 -19.87 -12.91
C ASN A 641 11.61 -20.43 -13.00
N ASP A 642 12.38 -20.33 -14.10
CA ASP A 642 13.80 -20.71 -14.12
C ASP A 642 14.61 -20.35 -15.41
N ASP A 643 14.32 -19.27 -16.15
CA ASP A 643 14.81 -19.20 -17.55
C ASP A 643 16.28 -18.72 -17.75
N ILE A 644 16.74 -17.58 -17.21
CA ILE A 644 18.09 -17.08 -17.57
C ILE A 644 19.21 -17.85 -16.89
N LEU A 645 19.12 -18.06 -15.57
CA LEU A 645 20.20 -18.67 -14.79
C LEU A 645 20.49 -20.12 -15.24
N ASN A 646 19.46 -20.94 -15.40
CA ASN A 646 19.62 -22.39 -15.64
C ASN A 646 19.82 -22.74 -17.12
N THR A 647 19.25 -21.98 -18.04
CA THR A 647 19.31 -22.29 -19.48
C THR A 647 20.69 -21.97 -20.04
N ALA A 648 21.43 -23.02 -20.41
CA ALA A 648 22.81 -22.88 -20.85
C ALA A 648 22.96 -22.03 -22.13
N SER A 649 21.98 -22.05 -23.03
CA SER A 649 22.01 -21.25 -24.27
C SER A 649 21.88 -19.75 -24.02
N ASN A 650 21.51 -19.33 -22.81
CA ASN A 650 21.40 -17.91 -22.47
C ASN A 650 22.76 -17.28 -22.13
N TRP A 651 23.83 -18.08 -22.06
CA TRP A 651 25.16 -17.61 -21.66
C TRP A 651 26.20 -17.89 -22.73
N ASN A 652 26.95 -16.86 -23.10
CA ASN A 652 28.22 -17.02 -23.81
C ASN A 652 29.30 -17.52 -22.86
N ILE A 653 29.35 -16.94 -21.65
CA ILE A 653 30.26 -17.32 -20.57
C ILE A 653 29.50 -17.27 -19.25
N ARG A 654 29.62 -18.29 -18.40
CA ARG A 654 28.93 -18.36 -17.09
C ARG A 654 29.83 -18.96 -16.03
N ALA A 655 30.04 -18.25 -14.93
CA ALA A 655 30.70 -18.76 -13.72
C ALA A 655 29.74 -18.61 -12.52
N SER A 656 29.39 -19.73 -11.91
CA SER A 656 28.52 -19.74 -10.73
C SER A 656 29.37 -19.72 -9.46
N LEU A 657 29.32 -18.65 -8.68
CA LEU A 657 30.15 -18.43 -7.48
C LEU A 657 29.34 -18.73 -6.22
N TYR A 658 29.00 -20.00 -6.00
CA TYR A 658 28.13 -20.45 -4.90
C TYR A 658 28.87 -21.36 -3.92
N ASN A 659 28.42 -21.37 -2.66
CA ASN A 659 28.80 -22.35 -1.64
C ASN A 659 30.32 -22.53 -1.47
N GLY A 660 31.05 -21.41 -1.50
CA GLY A 660 32.50 -21.42 -1.31
C GLY A 660 33.31 -21.93 -2.52
N GLY A 661 32.73 -22.03 -3.72
CA GLY A 661 33.41 -22.54 -4.91
C GLY A 661 32.98 -21.89 -6.22
N ILE A 662 33.58 -22.35 -7.32
CA ILE A 662 33.16 -22.05 -8.69
C ILE A 662 32.42 -23.27 -9.25
N ASN A 663 31.26 -23.03 -9.85
CA ASN A 663 30.42 -24.02 -10.52
C ASN A 663 29.96 -25.18 -9.61
N VAL A 664 29.74 -24.91 -8.31
CA VAL A 664 29.46 -25.95 -7.30
C VAL A 664 28.10 -26.62 -7.49
N SER A 665 27.07 -25.80 -7.76
CA SER A 665 25.69 -26.25 -7.93
C SER A 665 25.20 -26.14 -9.37
N MET A 666 25.96 -25.45 -10.22
CA MET A 666 25.60 -25.19 -11.60
C MET A 666 26.86 -25.18 -12.47
N PRO A 667 26.91 -25.94 -13.57
CA PRO A 667 28.12 -26.07 -14.38
C PRO A 667 28.50 -24.73 -15.02
N GLY A 668 29.80 -24.52 -15.23
CA GLY A 668 30.29 -23.38 -15.98
C GLY A 668 29.88 -23.44 -17.46
N ILE A 669 29.96 -22.31 -18.15
CA ILE A 669 29.78 -22.23 -19.61
C ILE A 669 30.88 -21.37 -20.20
N GLY A 670 31.40 -21.79 -21.35
CA GLY A 670 32.39 -20.99 -22.09
C GLY A 670 33.80 -20.96 -21.50
N TRP A 671 34.06 -21.71 -20.42
CA TRP A 671 35.39 -21.82 -19.80
C TRP A 671 36.13 -23.09 -20.20
N THR A 672 37.46 -23.06 -20.10
CA THR A 672 38.36 -24.22 -20.30
C THR A 672 38.03 -25.37 -19.33
N ALA A 673 37.49 -25.05 -18.16
CA ALA A 673 36.97 -26.01 -17.19
C ALA A 673 35.57 -25.58 -16.70
N ASN A 674 34.54 -26.32 -17.11
CA ASN A 674 33.15 -26.05 -16.73
C ASN A 674 32.66 -26.90 -15.54
N THR A 675 33.56 -27.65 -14.92
CA THR A 675 33.29 -28.49 -13.75
C THR A 675 33.38 -27.71 -12.44
N ASN A 676 32.86 -28.30 -11.36
CA ASN A 676 32.95 -27.76 -10.01
C ASN A 676 34.42 -27.63 -9.54
N ILE A 677 34.77 -26.47 -8.98
CA ILE A 677 35.99 -26.17 -8.24
C ILE A 677 35.60 -25.73 -6.83
N ASN A 678 35.88 -26.53 -5.81
CA ASN A 678 35.55 -26.21 -4.41
C ASN A 678 36.74 -25.55 -3.70
N PHE A 679 36.49 -24.47 -2.95
CA PHE A 679 37.47 -23.90 -2.03
C PHE A 679 37.00 -24.12 -0.59
N ASN A 680 37.88 -24.64 0.26
CA ASN A 680 37.49 -25.04 1.61
C ASN A 680 37.32 -23.87 2.59
N ASN A 681 37.79 -22.65 2.25
CA ASN A 681 37.86 -21.51 3.17
C ASN A 681 37.77 -20.15 2.45
N LEU A 682 36.70 -19.87 1.70
CA LEU A 682 36.48 -18.48 1.24
C LEU A 682 35.98 -17.61 2.40
N ILE A 683 36.59 -16.45 2.58
CA ILE A 683 36.30 -15.48 3.64
C ILE A 683 35.68 -14.23 3.02
N SER A 684 34.42 -13.99 3.38
CA SER A 684 33.66 -12.81 2.96
C SER A 684 34.38 -11.53 3.38
N GLY A 685 34.62 -10.63 2.42
CA GLY A 685 35.29 -9.36 2.59
C GLY A 685 36.81 -9.41 2.67
N LEU A 686 37.45 -10.58 2.53
CA LEU A 686 38.91 -10.71 2.45
C LEU A 686 39.40 -11.32 1.15
N ASP A 687 38.71 -12.34 0.63
CA ASP A 687 39.09 -12.92 -0.66
C ASP A 687 38.59 -12.04 -1.82
N GLU A 688 39.42 -11.91 -2.84
CA GLU A 688 39.18 -11.06 -4.00
C GLU A 688 39.05 -11.88 -5.27
N TRP A 689 38.03 -11.56 -6.06
CA TRP A 689 37.83 -12.06 -7.40
C TRP A 689 38.27 -11.02 -8.43
N THR A 690 38.81 -11.48 -9.55
CA THR A 690 39.16 -10.63 -10.69
C THR A 690 38.69 -11.27 -11.97
N LEU A 691 37.94 -10.54 -12.80
CA LEU A 691 37.61 -10.94 -14.16
C LEU A 691 38.36 -10.00 -15.13
N GLU A 692 39.37 -10.55 -15.79
CA GLU A 692 40.21 -9.82 -16.74
C GLU A 692 39.77 -10.12 -18.18
N TYR A 693 39.68 -9.09 -19.01
CA TYR A 693 39.64 -9.25 -20.47
C TYR A 693 41.02 -9.02 -21.05
N VAL A 694 41.69 -10.13 -21.38
CA VAL A 694 43.13 -10.16 -21.69
C VAL A 694 43.44 -9.40 -22.97
N ASN A 695 44.44 -8.51 -22.88
CA ASN A 695 45.04 -7.80 -24.01
C ASN A 695 46.50 -8.24 -24.14
N GLY A 696 46.76 -9.18 -25.04
CA GLY A 696 48.08 -9.70 -25.39
C GLY A 696 48.40 -11.11 -24.86
N GLY A 697 49.48 -11.69 -25.39
CA GLY A 697 49.97 -13.02 -25.02
C GLY A 697 49.16 -14.18 -25.63
N GLY A 698 49.36 -15.40 -25.13
CA GLY A 698 48.75 -16.63 -25.68
C GLY A 698 47.23 -16.75 -25.47
N ASP A 699 46.64 -15.90 -24.62
CA ASP A 699 45.21 -15.83 -24.36
C ASP A 699 44.60 -14.48 -24.77
N ASP A 700 45.24 -13.79 -25.72
CA ASP A 700 44.75 -12.52 -26.23
C ASP A 700 43.27 -12.58 -26.64
N GLY A 701 42.49 -11.63 -26.14
CA GLY A 701 41.05 -11.56 -26.37
C GLY A 701 40.22 -12.61 -25.61
N LYS A 702 40.77 -13.34 -24.65
CA LYS A 702 40.02 -14.23 -23.75
C LYS A 702 39.70 -13.57 -22.42
N LEU A 703 38.78 -14.16 -21.67
CA LEU A 703 38.57 -13.82 -20.25
C LEU A 703 39.36 -14.73 -19.34
N ARG A 704 39.86 -14.18 -18.23
CA ARG A 704 40.42 -14.93 -17.12
C ARG A 704 39.74 -14.57 -15.81
N LEU A 705 39.28 -15.59 -15.08
CA LEU A 705 38.76 -15.43 -13.72
C LEU A 705 39.84 -15.83 -12.72
N TYR A 706 40.23 -14.90 -11.86
CA TYR A 706 41.20 -15.09 -10.79
C TYR A 706 40.51 -15.11 -9.43
N LEU A 707 41.11 -15.85 -8.50
CA LEU A 707 40.84 -15.78 -7.07
C LEU A 707 42.17 -15.44 -6.37
N ASN A 708 42.22 -14.33 -5.64
CA ASN A 708 43.42 -13.86 -4.94
C ASN A 708 44.67 -13.82 -5.84
N GLY A 709 44.52 -13.34 -7.08
CA GLY A 709 45.60 -13.26 -8.07
C GLY A 709 45.97 -14.59 -8.76
N VAL A 710 45.30 -15.70 -8.44
CA VAL A 710 45.54 -17.00 -9.07
C VAL A 710 44.45 -17.30 -10.11
N VAL A 711 44.84 -17.52 -11.37
CA VAL A 711 43.93 -17.91 -12.46
C VAL A 711 43.21 -19.21 -12.09
N GLN A 712 41.88 -19.17 -12.08
CA GLN A 712 41.01 -20.34 -11.88
C GLN A 712 40.41 -20.81 -13.20
N LEU A 713 39.91 -19.89 -14.04
CA LEU A 713 39.28 -20.20 -15.31
C LEU A 713 39.81 -19.30 -16.43
N THR A 714 39.86 -19.82 -17.65
CA THR A 714 40.13 -19.07 -18.88
C THR A 714 39.04 -19.37 -19.89
N SER A 715 38.54 -18.39 -20.64
CA SER A 715 37.51 -18.66 -21.65
C SER A 715 38.05 -19.56 -22.77
N THR A 716 37.20 -20.38 -23.37
CA THR A 716 37.59 -21.20 -24.53
C THR A 716 37.63 -20.38 -25.82
N GLY A 717 36.64 -19.50 -25.99
CA GLY A 717 36.53 -18.59 -27.12
C GLY A 717 37.31 -17.30 -26.92
N VAL A 718 37.77 -16.74 -28.03
CA VAL A 718 38.29 -15.37 -28.13
C VAL A 718 37.12 -14.44 -28.42
N LEU A 719 36.99 -13.40 -27.60
CA LEU A 719 36.01 -12.33 -27.72
C LEU A 719 36.62 -11.18 -28.53
N SER A 720 35.81 -10.54 -29.37
CA SER A 720 36.24 -9.51 -30.32
C SER A 720 35.63 -8.13 -30.08
N THR A 721 34.81 -7.98 -29.05
CA THR A 721 34.06 -6.77 -28.73
C THR A 721 34.07 -6.52 -27.23
N ASP A 722 33.78 -5.29 -26.81
CA ASP A 722 33.57 -4.98 -25.40
C ASP A 722 32.36 -5.77 -24.85
N GLN A 723 32.45 -6.19 -23.60
CA GLN A 723 31.48 -7.11 -23.00
C GLN A 723 30.68 -6.44 -21.90
N THR A 724 29.36 -6.66 -21.92
CA THR A 724 28.50 -6.32 -20.79
C THR A 724 28.51 -7.47 -19.80
N LEU A 725 28.89 -7.21 -18.55
CA LEU A 725 28.88 -8.20 -17.50
C LEU A 725 27.49 -8.32 -16.88
N ALA A 726 26.98 -9.53 -16.78
CA ALA A 726 25.73 -9.83 -16.10
C ALA A 726 25.99 -10.46 -14.72
N PHE A 727 25.18 -10.07 -13.75
CA PHE A 727 25.07 -10.70 -12.44
C PHE A 727 23.65 -11.23 -12.26
N VAL A 728 23.53 -12.53 -12.03
CA VAL A 728 22.25 -13.23 -11.94
C VAL A 728 22.17 -14.05 -10.65
N THR A 729 21.03 -13.97 -9.96
CA THR A 729 20.76 -14.71 -8.71
C THR A 729 19.54 -15.63 -8.85
N SER A 730 19.44 -16.61 -7.95
CA SER A 730 18.25 -17.49 -7.84
C SER A 730 17.25 -16.99 -6.79
N SER A 731 15.96 -17.17 -7.07
CA SER A 731 14.82 -16.96 -6.18
C SER A 731 14.66 -18.03 -5.10
N THR A 732 15.46 -19.09 -5.15
CA THR A 732 15.44 -20.18 -4.16
C THR A 732 16.29 -19.87 -2.93
N GLU A 733 17.04 -18.78 -2.98
CA GLU A 733 17.80 -18.31 -1.84
C GLU A 733 16.87 -17.81 -0.73
N VAL A 734 17.19 -18.13 0.52
CA VAL A 734 16.40 -17.69 1.69
C VAL A 734 16.99 -16.46 2.38
N ARG A 735 18.06 -15.90 1.82
CA ARG A 735 18.84 -14.80 2.40
C ARG A 735 18.97 -13.67 1.39
N THR A 736 18.99 -12.43 1.88
CA THR A 736 19.28 -11.27 1.04
C THR A 736 20.74 -11.31 0.56
N LEU A 737 20.94 -11.19 -0.75
CA LEU A 737 22.27 -11.22 -1.36
C LEU A 737 22.80 -9.79 -1.52
N ILE A 738 24.12 -9.63 -1.39
CA ILE A 738 24.80 -8.34 -1.55
C ILE A 738 25.46 -8.33 -2.92
N ILE A 739 25.03 -7.44 -3.81
CA ILE A 739 25.66 -7.26 -5.12
C ILE A 739 27.12 -6.85 -4.90
N PRO A 740 28.08 -7.53 -5.54
CA PRO A 740 29.47 -7.21 -5.37
C PRO A 740 29.76 -5.77 -5.81
N GLY A 741 30.56 -5.05 -5.03
CA GLY A 741 31.10 -3.76 -5.44
C GLY A 741 32.18 -3.98 -6.47
N PHE A 742 31.86 -3.76 -7.75
CA PHE A 742 32.81 -3.86 -8.85
C PHE A 742 33.70 -2.62 -8.89
N VAL A 743 35.00 -2.86 -9.01
CA VAL A 743 36.00 -1.85 -9.32
C VAL A 743 36.60 -2.22 -10.66
N GLU A 744 36.39 -1.34 -11.63
CA GLU A 744 36.92 -1.48 -12.97
C GLU A 744 38.23 -0.69 -13.07
N GLU A 745 39.28 -1.32 -13.56
CA GLU A 745 40.60 -0.72 -13.74
C GLU A 745 41.32 -1.29 -14.98
N ALA A 746 42.34 -0.57 -15.45
CA ALA A 746 43.21 -1.09 -16.50
C ALA A 746 43.85 -2.40 -16.01
N SER A 747 43.78 -3.44 -16.84
CA SER A 747 44.56 -4.65 -16.58
C SER A 747 46.02 -4.33 -16.85
N VAL A 748 46.87 -4.51 -15.84
CA VAL A 748 48.31 -4.39 -16.04
C VAL A 748 48.75 -5.64 -16.79
N PHE A 749 49.19 -5.49 -18.04
CA PHE A 749 49.72 -6.59 -18.83
C PHE A 749 50.98 -7.16 -18.14
N ALA A 750 50.81 -8.28 -17.42
CA ALA A 750 51.89 -9.01 -16.76
C ALA A 750 52.54 -10.07 -17.66
N GLY A 751 52.30 -10.00 -18.97
CA GLY A 751 52.81 -10.98 -19.93
C GLY A 751 54.24 -10.68 -20.39
N SER A 752 54.83 -11.67 -21.07
CA SER A 752 56.16 -11.57 -21.68
C SER A 752 56.23 -10.42 -22.69
N ALA A 753 57.39 -9.81 -22.78
CA ALA A 753 57.70 -8.74 -23.74
C ALA A 753 57.41 -9.14 -25.19
N ILE A 754 57.27 -8.11 -26.06
CA ILE A 754 57.02 -8.24 -27.49
C ILE A 754 57.98 -9.26 -28.09
N SER A 755 57.52 -10.19 -28.92
CA SER A 755 58.39 -11.25 -29.46
C SER A 755 59.64 -10.68 -30.13
N GLY A 756 60.83 -11.05 -29.62
CA GLY A 756 62.13 -10.52 -30.04
C GLY A 756 62.59 -9.24 -29.34
N PHE A 757 61.86 -8.83 -28.31
CA PHE A 757 62.19 -7.74 -27.41
C PHE A 757 62.04 -8.16 -25.95
N THR A 758 62.77 -7.50 -25.07
CA THR A 758 62.71 -7.63 -23.61
C THR A 758 62.27 -6.30 -22.99
N HIS A 759 61.23 -6.30 -22.16
CA HIS A 759 60.75 -5.09 -21.47
C HIS A 759 61.83 -4.54 -20.53
N VAL A 760 62.05 -3.23 -20.59
CA VAL A 760 62.92 -2.54 -19.64
C VAL A 760 62.15 -2.42 -18.34
N ALA A 761 62.45 -3.30 -17.39
CA ALA A 761 61.67 -3.48 -16.16
C ALA A 761 61.48 -2.20 -15.32
N ALA A 762 62.38 -1.23 -15.44
CA ALA A 762 62.26 0.06 -14.76
C ALA A 762 61.24 1.01 -15.44
N SER A 763 60.87 0.76 -16.69
CA SER A 763 59.92 1.58 -17.45
C SER A 763 58.45 1.23 -17.19
N PRO A 764 57.51 2.14 -17.50
CA PRO A 764 56.08 1.84 -17.54
C PRO A 764 55.75 0.53 -18.27
N ALA A 765 54.75 -0.19 -17.76
CA ALA A 765 54.32 -1.47 -18.32
C ALA A 765 53.88 -1.34 -19.78
N LEU A 766 53.96 -2.43 -20.54
CA LEU A 766 53.44 -2.48 -21.90
C LEU A 766 51.91 -2.35 -21.91
N TYR A 767 51.35 -1.77 -22.97
CA TYR A 767 49.90 -1.71 -23.17
C TYR A 767 49.32 -3.12 -23.40
N ASN A 768 50.06 -3.95 -24.14
CA ASN A 768 49.79 -5.38 -24.34
C ASN A 768 51.04 -6.12 -24.86
N GLY A 769 50.90 -7.41 -25.16
CA GLY A 769 52.00 -8.28 -25.62
C GLY A 769 52.65 -7.94 -26.96
N ASN A 770 52.22 -6.90 -27.67
CA ASN A 770 52.88 -6.40 -28.87
C ASN A 770 52.91 -4.86 -28.98
N THR A 771 52.49 -4.14 -27.95
CA THR A 771 52.30 -2.68 -28.01
C THR A 771 52.92 -2.01 -26.80
N LEU A 772 53.80 -1.03 -27.04
CA LEU A 772 54.31 -0.14 -26.01
C LEU A 772 53.20 0.87 -25.65
N ASP A 773 53.03 1.11 -24.36
CA ASP A 773 52.19 2.21 -23.87
C ASP A 773 52.99 3.52 -23.89
N GLU A 774 52.37 4.64 -23.47
CA GLU A 774 53.09 5.88 -23.23
C GLU A 774 54.26 5.65 -22.26
N ASN A 775 55.45 6.12 -22.64
CA ASN A 775 56.69 6.07 -21.85
C ASN A 775 57.24 4.66 -21.58
N SER A 776 56.62 3.59 -22.09
CA SER A 776 57.20 2.25 -22.01
C SER A 776 58.51 2.15 -22.82
N ALA A 777 59.37 1.20 -22.43
CA ALA A 777 60.58 0.89 -23.18
C ALA A 777 60.84 -0.61 -23.28
N VAL A 778 61.41 -1.03 -24.41
CA VAL A 778 61.85 -2.40 -24.68
C VAL A 778 63.25 -2.42 -25.28
N ASN A 779 64.05 -3.40 -24.91
CA ASN A 779 65.31 -3.72 -25.58
C ASN A 779 65.05 -4.72 -26.70
N ILE A 780 65.68 -4.55 -27.86
CA ILE A 780 65.75 -5.59 -28.88
C ILE A 780 66.60 -6.73 -28.34
N ASP A 781 66.15 -7.98 -28.46
CA ASP A 781 66.85 -9.14 -27.88
C ASP A 781 68.20 -9.46 -28.56
N GLY A 782 68.39 -8.98 -29.79
CA GLY A 782 69.67 -9.04 -30.52
C GLY A 782 70.66 -7.96 -30.08
N THR A 783 71.93 -8.12 -30.45
CA THR A 783 72.98 -7.15 -30.11
C THR A 783 73.88 -6.84 -31.30
N VAL A 784 74.19 -5.57 -31.52
CA VAL A 784 75.06 -5.14 -32.63
C VAL A 784 76.52 -5.25 -32.21
N ALA A 785 77.15 -6.38 -32.56
CA ALA A 785 78.57 -6.59 -32.32
C ALA A 785 79.43 -5.79 -33.31
N SER A 786 80.74 -5.69 -33.03
CA SER A 786 81.65 -5.10 -34.00
C SER A 786 81.73 -5.93 -35.29
N GLY A 787 81.85 -5.26 -36.43
CA GLY A 787 81.68 -5.86 -37.76
C GLY A 787 80.22 -6.03 -38.22
N LYS A 788 79.23 -5.66 -37.38
CA LYS A 788 77.81 -5.82 -37.69
C LYS A 788 77.11 -4.50 -37.99
N ARG A 789 76.04 -4.60 -38.79
CA ARG A 789 75.10 -3.53 -39.09
C ARG A 789 73.68 -4.00 -38.80
N TYR A 790 72.97 -3.25 -37.96
CA TYR A 790 71.56 -3.46 -37.65
C TYR A 790 70.71 -2.48 -38.44
N ILE A 791 69.87 -2.99 -39.34
CA ILE A 791 69.08 -2.20 -40.29
C ILE A 791 67.64 -2.11 -39.77
N ILE A 792 67.12 -0.89 -39.78
CA ILE A 792 65.73 -0.53 -39.53
C ILE A 792 65.17 -0.03 -40.86
N PRO A 793 64.49 -0.87 -41.65
CA PRO A 793 63.99 -0.47 -42.95
C PRO A 793 62.89 0.57 -42.84
N LYS A 794 62.70 1.36 -43.90
CA LYS A 794 61.60 2.30 -44.00
C LYS A 794 60.24 1.61 -43.85
N SER A 795 60.07 0.38 -44.34
CA SER A 795 58.81 -0.37 -44.22
C SER A 795 58.41 -0.59 -42.78
N TRP A 796 59.39 -0.86 -41.91
CA TRP A 796 59.16 -1.00 -40.48
C TRP A 796 58.70 0.32 -39.86
N VAL A 797 59.33 1.44 -40.24
CA VAL A 797 58.96 2.79 -39.79
C VAL A 797 57.57 3.20 -40.29
N ASP A 798 57.25 2.86 -41.55
CA ASP A 798 55.94 3.09 -42.19
C ASP A 798 54.81 2.35 -41.45
N GLN A 799 55.10 1.16 -40.91
CA GLN A 799 54.11 0.32 -40.24
C GLN A 799 54.04 0.54 -38.73
N HIS A 800 55.16 0.78 -38.07
CA HIS A 800 55.31 0.69 -36.60
C HIS A 800 55.72 2.01 -35.94
N VAL A 801 55.89 3.10 -36.70
CA VAL A 801 56.30 4.38 -36.12
C VAL A 801 55.37 5.50 -36.57
N LEU A 802 55.43 5.91 -37.85
CA LEU A 802 54.78 7.14 -38.31
C LEU A 802 53.25 7.15 -38.07
N PRO A 803 52.49 6.06 -38.35
CA PRO A 803 51.04 6.08 -38.17
C PRO A 803 50.58 6.34 -36.72
N PHE A 804 51.47 6.14 -35.75
CA PHE A 804 51.19 6.29 -34.32
C PHE A 804 51.59 7.67 -33.76
N LEU A 805 52.21 8.53 -34.56
CA LEU A 805 52.60 9.88 -34.18
C LEU A 805 51.52 10.87 -34.67
N ILE A 806 50.48 11.09 -33.87
CA ILE A 806 49.25 11.78 -34.30
C ILE A 806 49.11 13.16 -33.65
N ASN A 807 49.62 13.33 -32.43
CA ASN A 807 49.46 14.53 -31.62
C ASN A 807 50.80 15.19 -31.28
N SER A 808 50.72 16.47 -30.90
CA SER A 808 51.88 17.20 -30.39
C SER A 808 52.44 16.52 -29.14
N GLY A 809 53.71 16.11 -29.20
CA GLY A 809 54.40 15.40 -28.12
C GLY A 809 54.73 13.95 -28.48
N ASP A 810 53.96 13.35 -29.40
CA ASP A 810 54.12 11.95 -29.79
C ASP A 810 55.52 11.73 -30.40
N SER A 811 56.27 10.78 -29.86
CA SER A 811 57.53 10.35 -30.47
C SER A 811 57.87 8.88 -30.21
N VAL A 812 58.69 8.33 -31.10
CA VAL A 812 59.35 7.03 -30.94
C VAL A 812 60.85 7.25 -31.07
N THR A 813 61.62 6.69 -30.14
CA THR A 813 63.08 6.75 -30.14
C THR A 813 63.66 5.34 -30.16
N VAL A 814 64.65 5.12 -31.02
CA VAL A 814 65.45 3.89 -31.09
C VAL A 814 66.92 4.25 -30.92
N GLY A 815 67.59 3.69 -29.92
CA GLY A 815 68.99 4.06 -29.67
C GLY A 815 69.70 3.22 -28.63
N ILE A 816 70.91 3.64 -28.30
CA ILE A 816 71.77 3.04 -27.28
C ILE A 816 71.49 3.74 -25.97
N MET A 817 70.85 3.05 -25.03
CA MET A 817 70.55 3.60 -23.71
C MET A 817 71.85 3.91 -22.95
N ALA A 818 71.95 5.13 -22.41
CA ALA A 818 73.11 5.58 -21.65
C ALA A 818 73.27 4.80 -20.34
N SER A 819 74.51 4.63 -19.89
CA SER A 819 74.78 3.99 -18.60
C SER A 819 74.18 4.82 -17.46
N GLY A 820 73.22 4.24 -16.72
CA GLY A 820 72.54 4.90 -15.61
C GLY A 820 71.28 5.70 -15.99
N ALA A 821 70.73 5.50 -17.19
CA ALA A 821 69.42 6.03 -17.57
C ALA A 821 68.30 5.67 -16.57
N ASP A 822 67.34 6.58 -16.38
CA ASP A 822 66.20 6.41 -15.48
C ASP A 822 64.92 6.23 -16.29
N ALA A 823 64.59 4.97 -16.60
CA ALA A 823 63.40 4.70 -17.41
C ALA A 823 62.06 4.89 -16.67
N SER A 824 62.04 5.28 -15.39
CA SER A 824 60.85 5.20 -14.54
C SER A 824 59.68 6.09 -14.97
N ASP A 825 59.95 7.22 -15.61
CA ASP A 825 58.96 8.12 -16.20
C ASP A 825 59.06 8.23 -17.73
N GLY A 826 59.76 7.28 -18.36
CA GLY A 826 60.06 7.24 -19.79
C GLY A 826 61.48 7.69 -20.10
N LEU A 827 61.94 7.43 -21.32
CA LEU A 827 63.31 7.74 -21.73
C LEU A 827 63.34 8.98 -22.63
N SER A 828 63.92 10.06 -22.10
CA SER A 828 64.21 11.30 -22.78
C SER A 828 65.46 11.21 -23.68
N SER A 829 65.66 12.18 -24.56
CA SER A 829 66.85 12.23 -25.43
C SER A 829 68.18 12.34 -24.68
N ALA A 830 68.19 12.75 -23.40
CA ALA A 830 69.41 12.81 -22.60
C ALA A 830 69.89 11.41 -22.14
N GLU A 831 69.00 10.42 -22.19
CA GLU A 831 69.22 9.07 -21.68
C GLU A 831 69.67 8.08 -22.74
N PHE A 832 70.03 8.60 -23.91
CA PHE A 832 70.64 7.86 -24.99
C PHE A 832 72.04 8.39 -25.28
N ASP A 833 73.01 7.50 -25.45
CA ASP A 833 74.35 7.83 -25.93
C ASP A 833 74.31 8.16 -27.43
N MET A 834 73.45 7.47 -28.19
CA MET A 834 73.17 7.76 -29.60
C MET A 834 71.81 7.19 -30.02
N ALA A 835 70.99 7.95 -30.75
CA ALA A 835 69.65 7.49 -31.14
C ALA A 835 69.06 8.15 -32.39
N LEU A 836 68.06 7.47 -32.95
CA LEU A 836 67.08 7.96 -33.93
C LEU A 836 65.79 8.30 -33.21
N LYS A 837 65.24 9.47 -33.49
CA LYS A 837 63.91 9.87 -33.01
C LYS A 837 63.01 10.27 -34.16
N TRP A 838 61.80 9.73 -34.18
CA TRP A 838 60.69 10.23 -34.99
C TRP A 838 59.69 10.93 -34.08
N GLU A 839 59.22 12.10 -34.49
CA GLU A 839 58.32 12.89 -33.67
C GLU A 839 57.26 13.60 -34.51
N TYR A 840 56.07 13.75 -33.94
CA TYR A 840 55.01 14.55 -34.53
C TYR A 840 55.44 15.99 -34.73
N ARG A 841 55.15 16.55 -35.90
CA ARG A 841 55.37 17.98 -36.18
C ARG A 841 54.05 18.70 -36.39
N ASP A 842 53.25 18.21 -37.34
CA ASP A 842 51.93 18.73 -37.66
C ASP A 842 51.10 17.63 -38.35
N SER A 843 49.85 17.96 -38.69
CA SER A 843 48.89 17.01 -39.24
C SER A 843 49.28 16.38 -40.59
N ASN A 844 50.35 16.84 -41.23
CA ASN A 844 50.79 16.34 -42.54
C ASN A 844 52.26 15.90 -42.54
N SER A 845 52.98 16.03 -41.43
CA SER A 845 54.41 15.78 -41.42
C SER A 845 54.95 15.35 -40.06
N HIS A 846 56.04 14.60 -40.11
CA HIS A 846 56.84 14.20 -38.97
C HIS A 846 58.27 14.72 -39.11
N ARG A 847 59.03 14.71 -38.01
CA ARG A 847 60.47 14.98 -38.02
C ARG A 847 61.24 13.71 -37.67
N ASN A 848 62.34 13.46 -38.38
CA ASN A 848 63.33 12.45 -38.02
C ASN A 848 64.63 13.14 -37.58
N ILE A 849 65.14 12.78 -36.41
CA ILE A 849 66.30 13.39 -35.76
C ILE A 849 67.32 12.30 -35.46
N MET A 850 68.59 12.56 -35.81
CA MET A 850 69.74 11.77 -35.37
C MET A 850 70.52 12.57 -34.34
N PHE A 851 70.83 11.98 -33.19
CA PHE A 851 71.61 12.64 -32.14
C PHE A 851 72.55 11.68 -31.41
N ALA A 852 73.64 12.24 -30.89
CA ALA A 852 74.63 11.58 -30.05
C ALA A 852 74.97 12.49 -28.87
N ASN A 853 75.06 11.91 -27.68
CA ASN A 853 75.48 12.57 -26.46
C ASN A 853 76.96 12.21 -26.20
N ASP A 854 77.83 13.20 -26.01
CA ASP A 854 79.26 12.97 -25.76
C ASP A 854 79.58 12.71 -24.27
N GLY A 855 78.55 12.43 -23.47
CA GLY A 855 78.66 12.28 -22.02
C GLY A 855 78.84 13.59 -21.26
N THR A 856 78.79 14.76 -21.91
CA THR A 856 78.86 16.07 -21.24
C THR A 856 77.50 16.77 -21.11
N GLY A 857 76.42 16.13 -21.56
CA GLY A 857 75.09 16.75 -21.63
C GLY A 857 74.98 17.87 -22.67
N THR A 858 76.03 18.05 -23.48
CA THR A 858 76.02 18.89 -24.67
C THR A 858 75.95 17.95 -25.86
N LEU A 859 74.91 18.09 -26.69
CA LEU A 859 74.86 17.44 -27.99
C LEU A 859 76.18 17.74 -28.71
N SER A 860 77.03 16.74 -28.94
CA SER A 860 78.20 16.91 -29.82
C SER A 860 77.73 16.92 -31.28
N GLY A 861 76.90 17.93 -31.60
CA GLY A 861 76.85 18.57 -32.88
C GLY A 861 77.59 19.89 -32.74
N GLY A 862 78.93 19.83 -32.80
CA GLY A 862 79.73 21.02 -33.02
C GLY A 862 79.22 21.73 -34.26
N ASN A 863 78.50 22.83 -34.03
CA ASN A 863 77.86 23.72 -35.00
C ASN A 863 76.47 23.27 -35.54
N ILE A 864 75.43 23.67 -34.80
CA ILE A 864 74.01 23.58 -35.16
C ILE A 864 73.60 24.51 -36.33
N ASP A 865 74.47 25.37 -36.87
CA ASP A 865 74.02 26.45 -37.78
C ASP A 865 74.51 26.39 -39.24
N THR A 866 74.96 25.24 -39.76
CA THR A 866 75.21 25.16 -41.22
C THR A 866 74.86 23.87 -41.97
N ASN A 867 74.43 22.74 -41.38
CA ASN A 867 73.82 21.61 -42.12
C ASN A 867 73.20 20.53 -41.19
N THR A 868 71.86 20.45 -41.20
CA THR A 868 70.96 19.29 -41.00
C THR A 868 71.50 18.02 -40.30
N ASN A 869 70.92 17.66 -39.15
CA ASN A 869 70.66 16.23 -38.82
C ASN A 869 69.21 16.00 -38.34
N GLU A 870 68.33 16.98 -38.61
CA GLU A 870 66.89 16.79 -38.67
C GLU A 870 66.48 16.68 -40.14
N SER A 871 65.53 15.81 -40.44
CA SER A 871 64.85 15.75 -41.73
C SER A 871 63.34 15.80 -41.52
N ILE A 872 62.65 16.58 -42.36
CA ILE A 872 61.19 16.66 -42.35
C ILE A 872 60.65 15.58 -43.27
N ILE A 873 59.89 14.65 -42.70
CA ILE A 873 59.13 13.65 -43.45
C ILE A 873 57.79 14.28 -43.81
N GLN A 874 57.60 14.63 -45.07
CA GLN A 874 56.37 15.23 -45.60
C GLN A 874 55.27 14.18 -45.83
N SER A 875 55.08 13.32 -44.85
CA SER A 875 54.11 12.23 -44.84
C SER A 875 53.84 11.81 -43.40
N THR A 876 52.64 11.32 -43.14
CA THR A 876 52.26 10.72 -41.85
C THR A 876 52.39 9.20 -41.85
N THR A 877 52.75 8.59 -42.98
CA THR A 877 52.77 7.12 -43.16
C THR A 877 53.95 6.60 -43.96
N GLU A 878 54.77 7.46 -44.56
CA GLU A 878 55.89 7.06 -45.43
C GLU A 878 57.20 7.74 -45.01
N SER A 879 58.14 6.94 -44.52
CA SER A 879 59.51 7.32 -44.16
C SER A 879 60.34 7.60 -45.40
N MET A 880 61.22 8.59 -45.27
CA MET A 880 62.12 9.03 -46.34
C MET A 880 63.41 8.19 -46.44
N PHE A 881 63.77 7.49 -45.37
CA PHE A 881 65.03 6.74 -45.28
C PHE A 881 64.80 5.35 -44.72
N ASP A 882 65.69 4.44 -45.11
CA ASP A 882 66.10 3.31 -44.27
C ASP A 882 67.12 3.83 -43.25
N TYR A 883 67.25 3.15 -42.11
CA TYR A 883 68.17 3.53 -41.04
C TYR A 883 69.05 2.35 -40.63
N ALA A 884 70.21 2.62 -40.04
CA ALA A 884 71.03 1.55 -39.47
C ALA A 884 71.92 2.03 -38.31
N PHE A 885 72.20 1.11 -37.39
CA PHE A 885 73.32 1.20 -36.44
C PHE A 885 74.44 0.29 -36.93
N GLU A 886 75.66 0.78 -36.95
CA GLU A 886 76.84 0.05 -37.39
C GLU A 886 77.94 0.15 -36.34
N VAL A 887 78.66 -0.95 -36.12
CA VAL A 887 79.82 -1.00 -35.23
C VAL A 887 81.00 -1.59 -35.97
N TYR A 888 82.14 -0.90 -35.95
CA TYR A 888 83.39 -1.40 -36.52
C TYR A 888 84.58 -0.84 -35.75
N ASP A 889 85.51 -1.69 -35.31
CA ASP A 889 86.75 -1.30 -34.61
C ASP A 889 86.53 -0.30 -33.44
N GLY A 890 85.48 -0.54 -32.65
CA GLY A 890 85.09 0.33 -31.53
C GLY A 890 84.47 1.68 -31.92
N ASN A 891 84.28 1.96 -33.21
CA ASN A 891 83.49 3.10 -33.70
C ASN A 891 82.03 2.69 -33.86
N VAL A 892 81.13 3.61 -33.54
CA VAL A 892 79.69 3.42 -33.67
C VAL A 892 79.12 4.46 -34.62
N HIS A 893 78.35 4.01 -35.61
CA HIS A 893 77.75 4.87 -36.61
C HIS A 893 76.22 4.72 -36.63
N LEU A 894 75.53 5.86 -36.71
CA LEU A 894 74.13 5.96 -37.04
C LEU A 894 73.99 6.44 -38.48
N LEU A 895 73.23 5.69 -39.26
CA LEU A 895 73.13 5.88 -40.71
C LEU A 895 71.67 6.10 -41.09
N SER A 896 71.44 6.96 -42.09
CA SER A 896 70.17 7.01 -42.82
C SER A 896 70.45 7.10 -44.32
N CYS A 897 69.71 6.33 -45.12
CA CYS A 897 69.89 6.31 -46.56
C CYS A 897 68.56 6.32 -47.30
N ASN A 898 68.44 7.14 -48.34
CA ASN A 898 67.23 7.24 -49.18
C ASN A 898 67.26 6.30 -50.40
N THR A 899 68.22 5.37 -50.41
CA THR A 899 68.37 4.31 -51.39
C THR A 899 68.57 2.99 -50.65
N GLU A 900 67.96 1.91 -51.13
CA GLU A 900 68.01 0.57 -50.50
C GLU A 900 69.40 -0.10 -50.63
N VAL A 901 70.42 0.46 -49.96
CA VAL A 901 71.84 0.10 -50.19
C VAL A 901 72.54 -0.50 -48.98
N PHE A 902 71.89 -0.59 -47.82
CA PHE A 902 72.53 -1.08 -46.59
C PHE A 902 73.03 -2.52 -46.68
N ASN A 903 72.49 -3.35 -47.56
CA ASN A 903 72.92 -4.75 -47.73
C ASN A 903 74.13 -4.92 -48.66
N VAL A 904 74.57 -3.86 -49.34
CA VAL A 904 75.60 -3.97 -50.40
C VAL A 904 76.71 -2.93 -50.30
N VAL A 905 76.47 -1.81 -49.62
CA VAL A 905 77.48 -0.75 -49.45
C VAL A 905 78.35 -1.06 -48.22
N PRO A 906 79.69 -0.94 -48.34
CA PRO A 906 80.58 -1.13 -47.22
C PRO A 906 80.33 -0.24 -46.01
N GLY A 907 80.96 -0.56 -44.88
CA GLY A 907 80.94 0.26 -43.66
C GLY A 907 81.58 1.63 -43.84
N ILE A 908 81.22 2.59 -42.99
CA ILE A 908 81.78 3.95 -43.00
C ILE A 908 83.30 3.92 -42.89
N ASP A 909 83.83 3.15 -41.94
CA ASP A 909 85.28 3.02 -41.71
C ASP A 909 86.02 2.33 -42.87
N ASN A 910 85.27 1.66 -43.75
CA ASN A 910 85.78 0.97 -44.94
C ASN A 910 85.43 1.69 -46.26
N GLY A 911 85.13 3.00 -46.20
CA GLY A 911 84.90 3.85 -47.38
C GLY A 911 83.47 3.83 -47.92
N GLY A 912 82.52 3.29 -47.17
CA GLY A 912 81.08 3.37 -47.45
C GLY A 912 80.54 4.80 -47.41
N SER A 913 79.42 5.05 -48.09
CA SER A 913 78.77 6.37 -48.14
C SER A 913 77.26 6.23 -48.05
N PHE A 914 76.64 7.05 -47.20
CA PHE A 914 75.20 7.09 -46.94
C PHE A 914 74.70 8.53 -46.91
N THR A 915 73.37 8.72 -47.08
CA THR A 915 72.77 10.06 -47.18
C THR A 915 73.01 10.90 -45.94
N ARG A 916 72.88 10.32 -44.75
CA ARG A 916 73.16 10.96 -43.45
C ARG A 916 73.95 10.01 -42.57
N VAL A 917 74.98 10.53 -41.92
CA VAL A 917 75.91 9.78 -41.07
C VAL A 917 76.17 10.57 -39.80
N MET A 918 76.08 9.89 -38.66
CA MET A 918 76.54 10.39 -37.38
C MET A 918 77.45 9.32 -36.77
N SER A 919 78.63 9.73 -36.31
CA SER A 919 79.68 8.80 -35.86
C SER A 919 80.16 9.19 -34.47
N VAL A 920 80.34 8.20 -33.60
CA VAL A 920 81.07 8.29 -32.35
C VAL A 920 82.29 7.39 -32.46
N GLY A 921 83.47 8.01 -32.58
CA GLY A 921 84.73 7.27 -32.64
C GLY A 921 85.18 6.80 -31.26
N SER A 922 85.78 5.62 -31.18
CA SER A 922 86.27 5.02 -29.91
C SER A 922 85.21 5.04 -28.80
N TYR A 923 84.02 4.51 -29.11
CA TYR A 923 82.89 4.47 -28.20
C TYR A 923 83.26 3.77 -26.88
N THR A 924 83.03 4.46 -25.77
CA THR A 924 83.42 3.98 -24.43
C THR A 924 82.35 3.14 -23.73
N GLY A 925 81.15 3.03 -24.33
CA GLY A 925 80.08 2.18 -23.82
C GLY A 925 80.29 0.70 -24.15
N THR A 926 79.32 -0.12 -23.79
CA THR A 926 79.39 -1.58 -24.00
C THR A 926 79.15 -1.94 -25.47
N ILE A 927 80.07 -2.71 -26.06
CA ILE A 927 79.91 -3.40 -27.36
C ILE A 927 79.98 -4.91 -27.08
N PRO A 928 79.06 -5.76 -27.59
CA PRO A 928 77.96 -5.48 -28.52
C PRO A 928 76.89 -4.52 -27.99
N LEU A 929 76.30 -3.70 -28.87
CA LEU A 929 75.28 -2.72 -28.51
C LEU A 929 73.92 -3.40 -28.29
N THR A 930 73.22 -3.02 -27.22
CA THR A 930 71.79 -3.28 -27.07
C THR A 930 71.01 -2.06 -27.54
N LEU A 931 70.08 -2.25 -28.47
CA LEU A 931 69.21 -1.18 -28.95
C LEU A 931 67.91 -1.15 -28.14
N THR A 932 67.54 0.02 -27.63
CA THR A 932 66.31 0.26 -26.88
C THR A 932 65.34 1.06 -27.74
N VAL A 933 64.07 0.63 -27.74
CA VAL A 933 62.93 1.33 -28.33
C VAL A 933 62.05 1.88 -27.22
N THR A 934 61.62 3.13 -27.34
CA THR A 934 60.70 3.78 -26.39
C THR A 934 59.72 4.70 -27.12
N THR A 935 58.56 4.87 -26.53
CA THR A 935 57.50 5.80 -26.96
C THR A 935 57.37 6.94 -25.95
N SER A 936 57.09 8.17 -26.40
CA SER A 936 56.70 9.28 -25.52
C SER A 936 55.40 9.87 -26.03
N SER A 937 54.40 10.00 -25.15
CA SER A 937 53.03 10.45 -25.46
C SER A 937 52.35 9.72 -26.62
N ALA A 938 52.85 8.55 -27.00
CA ALA A 938 52.33 7.73 -28.08
C ALA A 938 52.24 6.27 -27.62
N THR A 939 51.34 5.51 -28.25
CA THR A 939 51.30 4.05 -28.15
C THR A 939 51.65 3.46 -29.51
N SER A 940 52.57 2.50 -29.57
CA SER A 940 52.93 1.88 -30.86
C SER A 940 53.07 0.37 -30.76
N THR A 941 52.52 -0.32 -31.76
CA THR A 941 52.61 -1.77 -31.91
C THR A 941 53.85 -2.13 -32.71
N PHE A 942 54.72 -2.99 -32.17
CA PHE A 942 56.00 -3.37 -32.80
C PHE A 942 56.05 -4.86 -33.17
N SER A 943 56.92 -5.16 -34.12
CA SER A 943 57.25 -6.52 -34.58
C SER A 943 58.72 -6.58 -34.98
N MET A 944 59.32 -7.77 -34.92
CA MET A 944 60.64 -8.04 -35.50
C MET A 944 60.60 -8.21 -37.03
N ALA A 945 59.42 -8.24 -37.64
CA ALA A 945 59.30 -8.31 -39.10
C ALA A 945 60.09 -7.16 -39.74
N ASP A 946 60.88 -7.46 -40.77
CA ASP A 946 61.75 -6.54 -41.53
C ASP A 946 63.02 -6.02 -40.81
N LEU A 947 63.12 -6.08 -39.48
CA LEU A 947 64.38 -5.74 -38.80
C LEU A 947 65.44 -6.82 -39.07
N GLN A 948 66.67 -6.41 -39.36
CA GLN A 948 67.74 -7.34 -39.74
C GLN A 948 69.11 -6.90 -39.20
N GLU A 949 69.88 -7.87 -38.72
CA GLU A 949 71.32 -7.72 -38.51
C GLU A 949 72.07 -8.41 -39.64
N ILE A 950 73.07 -7.73 -40.18
CA ILE A 950 73.94 -8.26 -41.22
C ILE A 950 75.41 -8.07 -40.83
N ASP A 951 76.28 -8.85 -41.44
CA ASP A 951 77.69 -8.48 -41.56
C ASP A 951 77.81 -7.23 -42.42
N ILE A 952 78.66 -6.29 -41.99
CA ILE A 952 78.99 -5.13 -42.80
C ILE A 952 79.56 -5.62 -44.14
N PRO A 953 79.01 -5.21 -45.30
CA PRO A 953 79.55 -5.62 -46.59
C PRO A 953 81.03 -5.22 -46.74
N ASP A 954 81.84 -6.13 -47.28
CA ASP A 954 83.25 -5.84 -47.55
C ASP A 954 83.40 -4.93 -48.79
N PRO A 955 84.39 -4.02 -48.80
CA PRO A 955 84.76 -3.30 -50.01
C PRO A 955 85.18 -4.20 -51.16
N GLN A 956 85.06 -3.66 -52.38
CA GLN A 956 85.65 -4.28 -53.56
C GLN A 956 87.17 -4.43 -53.35
N TYR A 957 87.69 -5.66 -53.56
CA TYR A 957 89.09 -6.07 -53.33
C TYR A 957 89.50 -6.39 -51.89
N TYR A 958 88.52 -6.50 -50.98
CA TYR A 958 88.75 -7.07 -49.65
C TYR A 958 88.46 -8.57 -49.69
N HIS A 959 89.31 -9.33 -49.01
CA HIS A 959 89.18 -10.77 -48.87
C HIS A 959 89.33 -11.12 -47.40
N VAL A 960 88.27 -11.62 -46.78
CA VAL A 960 88.34 -12.20 -45.44
C VAL A 960 89.20 -13.45 -45.51
N VAL A 961 90.21 -13.51 -44.64
CA VAL A 961 91.08 -14.66 -44.47
C VAL A 961 90.71 -15.32 -43.15
N THR A 962 90.36 -16.59 -43.23
CA THR A 962 90.13 -17.45 -42.06
C THR A 962 91.04 -18.67 -42.14
N GLU A 963 91.05 -19.48 -41.09
CA GLU A 963 91.78 -20.75 -41.05
C GLU A 963 90.82 -21.93 -40.97
N SER A 964 91.09 -22.99 -41.74
CA SER A 964 90.36 -24.25 -41.62
C SER A 964 90.76 -24.98 -40.33
N PRO A 965 89.95 -25.96 -39.85
CA PRO A 965 90.32 -26.79 -38.70
C PRO A 965 91.67 -27.53 -38.84
N GLU A 966 92.18 -27.66 -40.06
CA GLU A 966 93.46 -28.28 -40.40
C GLU A 966 94.63 -27.28 -40.48
N GLY A 967 94.43 -26.00 -40.14
CA GLY A 967 95.47 -24.98 -40.15
C GLY A 967 95.76 -24.40 -41.54
N THR A 968 94.73 -24.28 -42.40
CA THR A 968 94.90 -23.79 -43.79
C THR A 968 94.18 -22.48 -44.03
N PHE A 969 94.88 -21.48 -44.59
CA PHE A 969 94.24 -20.23 -45.00
C PHE A 969 93.13 -20.45 -46.03
N LEU A 970 91.98 -19.86 -45.73
CA LEU A 970 90.80 -19.78 -46.57
C LEU A 970 90.58 -18.31 -46.95
N PHE A 971 90.53 -18.02 -48.24
CA PHE A 971 90.28 -16.69 -48.78
C PHE A 971 88.83 -16.59 -49.24
N GLY A 972 88.00 -15.85 -48.49
CA GLY A 972 86.55 -15.84 -48.69
C GLY A 972 85.92 -17.24 -48.59
N GLY A 973 86.46 -18.08 -47.68
CA GLY A 973 86.03 -19.46 -47.46
C GLY A 973 86.59 -20.50 -48.45
N ASN A 974 87.50 -20.13 -49.35
CA ASN A 974 88.09 -21.05 -50.33
C ASN A 974 89.60 -21.26 -50.08
N THR A 975 90.09 -22.48 -50.23
CA THR A 975 91.54 -22.79 -50.14
C THR A 975 92.35 -22.25 -51.32
N THR A 976 91.68 -21.79 -52.39
CA THR A 976 92.33 -21.20 -53.56
C THR A 976 92.53 -19.70 -53.36
N PHE A 977 93.77 -19.24 -53.55
CA PHE A 977 94.10 -17.81 -53.47
C PHE A 977 93.38 -16.99 -54.57
N PRO A 978 92.81 -15.81 -54.25
CA PRO A 978 92.09 -14.99 -55.21
C PRO A 978 93.03 -14.45 -56.31
N THR A 979 92.50 -14.33 -57.53
CA THR A 979 93.27 -13.75 -58.64
C THR A 979 93.42 -12.24 -58.45
N LEU A 980 94.66 -11.78 -58.38
CA LEU A 980 94.99 -10.36 -58.24
C LEU A 980 95.24 -9.72 -59.60
N ASN A 981 94.91 -8.45 -59.74
CA ASN A 981 95.26 -7.65 -60.91
C ASN A 981 96.41 -6.70 -60.54
N ALA A 982 97.45 -6.68 -61.38
CA ALA A 982 98.55 -5.74 -61.23
C ALA A 982 98.04 -4.29 -61.34
N GLY A 983 98.54 -3.41 -60.47
CA GLY A 983 98.11 -2.01 -60.37
C GLY A 983 96.91 -1.76 -59.44
N GLN A 984 96.37 -2.80 -58.78
CA GLN A 984 95.29 -2.67 -57.80
C GLN A 984 95.81 -2.89 -56.37
N THR A 985 95.05 -2.37 -55.39
CA THR A 985 95.31 -2.59 -53.96
C THR A 985 94.28 -3.56 -53.40
N TYR A 986 94.77 -4.64 -52.80
CA TYR A 986 93.96 -5.67 -52.16
C TYR A 986 94.17 -5.62 -50.65
N ARG A 987 93.11 -5.90 -49.89
CA ARG A 987 93.20 -6.09 -48.44
C ARG A 987 92.77 -7.49 -48.07
N PHE A 988 93.64 -8.21 -47.39
CA PHE A 988 93.39 -9.52 -46.82
C PHE A 988 93.12 -9.33 -45.34
N VAL A 989 91.84 -9.37 -44.96
CA VAL A 989 91.40 -9.14 -43.59
C VAL A 989 91.72 -10.39 -42.78
N ILE A 990 92.63 -10.29 -41.81
CA ILE A 990 93.16 -11.42 -41.01
C ILE A 990 92.73 -11.27 -39.55
N SER A 991 91.54 -10.73 -39.33
CA SER A 991 91.00 -10.44 -37.99
C SER A 991 90.17 -11.57 -37.39
N ASP A 992 89.89 -12.63 -38.16
CA ASP A 992 89.05 -13.74 -37.72
C ASP A 992 89.75 -14.57 -36.64
N ASN A 993 89.02 -14.96 -35.59
CA ASN A 993 89.57 -15.65 -34.42
C ASN A 993 90.05 -17.09 -34.68
N SER A 994 89.74 -17.64 -35.86
CA SER A 994 90.37 -18.86 -36.37
C SER A 994 91.88 -18.73 -36.53
N LEU A 995 92.39 -17.51 -36.69
CA LEU A 995 93.82 -17.23 -36.86
C LEU A 995 94.48 -17.00 -35.49
N GLU A 996 95.63 -17.62 -35.29
CA GLU A 996 96.49 -17.37 -34.15
C GLU A 996 97.47 -16.22 -34.42
N ALA A 997 97.98 -15.59 -33.36
CA ALA A 997 98.87 -14.44 -33.48
C ALA A 997 100.15 -14.70 -34.33
N THR A 998 100.49 -15.96 -34.57
CA THR A 998 101.61 -16.43 -35.39
C THR A 998 101.27 -16.63 -36.87
N ASP A 999 100.00 -16.56 -37.27
CA ASP A 999 99.53 -16.90 -38.63
C ASP A 999 99.65 -15.73 -39.59
N HIS A 1000 100.89 -15.34 -39.84
CA HIS A 1000 101.18 -14.27 -40.77
C HIS A 1000 101.04 -14.73 -42.22
N LEU A 1001 100.09 -14.15 -42.96
CA LEU A 1001 99.99 -14.30 -44.42
C LEU A 1001 101.14 -13.59 -45.14
N ARG A 1002 102.12 -14.32 -45.67
CA ARG A 1002 103.30 -13.75 -46.35
C ARG A 1002 103.32 -14.08 -47.84
N PHE A 1003 104.06 -13.28 -48.61
CA PHE A 1003 104.25 -13.46 -50.06
C PHE A 1003 105.72 -13.76 -50.35
N THR A 1004 106.03 -14.50 -51.41
CA THR A 1004 107.40 -14.86 -51.79
C THR A 1004 107.50 -15.17 -53.29
N ILE A 1005 108.68 -14.93 -53.89
CA ILE A 1005 108.96 -15.20 -55.30
C ILE A 1005 109.69 -16.55 -55.53
N ASP A 1006 110.26 -17.12 -54.48
CA ASP A 1006 111.17 -18.27 -54.53
C ASP A 1006 110.88 -19.33 -53.46
N GLU A 1007 109.74 -19.19 -52.77
CA GLU A 1007 109.31 -20.03 -51.64
C GLU A 1007 110.24 -19.93 -50.42
N ALA A 1008 111.16 -18.96 -50.37
CA ALA A 1008 112.18 -18.82 -49.32
C ALA A 1008 112.31 -17.41 -48.74
N THR A 1009 112.23 -16.36 -49.59
CA THR A 1009 112.42 -14.97 -49.20
C THR A 1009 111.10 -14.21 -49.26
N GLU A 1010 110.72 -13.51 -48.19
CA GLU A 1010 109.50 -12.70 -48.16
C GLU A 1010 109.56 -11.54 -49.16
N TYR A 1011 108.50 -11.39 -49.94
CA TYR A 1011 108.22 -10.25 -50.80
C TYR A 1011 107.47 -9.17 -50.01
N THR A 1012 108.11 -8.01 -49.85
CA THR A 1012 107.60 -6.90 -49.00
C THR A 1012 107.21 -5.65 -49.78
N SER A 1013 107.49 -5.59 -51.08
CA SER A 1013 107.23 -4.38 -51.88
C SER A 1013 105.72 -4.15 -52.07
N GLY A 1014 105.23 -3.01 -51.57
CA GLY A 1014 103.80 -2.66 -51.61
C GLY A 1014 102.94 -3.42 -50.60
N VAL A 1015 103.53 -4.22 -49.71
CA VAL A 1015 102.82 -4.99 -48.68
C VAL A 1015 102.89 -4.26 -47.33
N THR A 1016 101.74 -4.00 -46.72
CA THR A 1016 101.60 -3.40 -45.40
C THR A 1016 100.82 -4.36 -44.50
N ARG A 1017 101.24 -4.50 -43.23
CA ARG A 1017 100.55 -5.30 -42.22
C ARG A 1017 100.08 -4.40 -41.10
N VAL A 1018 98.84 -4.55 -40.69
CA VAL A 1018 98.24 -3.82 -39.57
C VAL A 1018 97.62 -4.83 -38.61
N GLY A 1019 97.78 -4.59 -37.31
CA GLY A 1019 97.28 -5.47 -36.26
C GLY A 1019 98.04 -6.80 -36.12
N THR A 1020 97.51 -7.66 -35.24
CA THR A 1020 97.98 -9.04 -35.03
C THR A 1020 96.96 -10.00 -35.63
N PRO A 1021 97.35 -11.05 -36.37
CA PRO A 1021 96.36 -12.02 -36.87
C PRO A 1021 95.48 -12.55 -35.74
N GLY A 1022 94.18 -12.71 -36.02
CA GLY A 1022 93.18 -13.08 -35.02
C GLY A 1022 92.72 -11.96 -34.10
N THR A 1023 93.21 -10.73 -34.29
CA THR A 1023 92.73 -9.54 -33.59
C THR A 1023 91.93 -8.64 -34.52
N GLU A 1024 90.90 -8.00 -33.98
CA GLU A 1024 90.03 -7.10 -34.73
C GLU A 1024 90.82 -5.97 -35.40
N GLY A 1025 90.41 -5.59 -36.61
CA GLY A 1025 91.09 -4.56 -37.42
C GLY A 1025 92.40 -5.03 -38.06
N ALA A 1026 92.84 -6.27 -37.83
CA ALA A 1026 94.07 -6.78 -38.45
C ALA A 1026 93.89 -7.10 -39.95
N TYR A 1027 94.85 -6.67 -40.76
CA TYR A 1027 94.87 -6.95 -42.19
C TYR A 1027 96.28 -6.96 -42.80
N VAL A 1028 96.41 -7.63 -43.94
CA VAL A 1028 97.54 -7.50 -44.86
C VAL A 1028 97.04 -6.77 -46.11
N GLU A 1029 97.57 -5.59 -46.39
CA GLU A 1029 97.26 -4.85 -47.59
C GLU A 1029 98.40 -4.99 -48.60
N TRP A 1030 98.07 -5.30 -49.84
CA TRP A 1030 99.04 -5.35 -50.92
C TRP A 1030 98.62 -4.45 -52.07
N SER A 1031 99.35 -3.35 -52.24
CA SER A 1031 99.34 -2.55 -53.46
C SER A 1031 100.20 -3.24 -54.52
N VAL A 1032 99.58 -4.08 -55.35
CA VAL A 1032 100.27 -4.94 -56.32
C VAL A 1032 100.90 -4.07 -57.42
N PRO A 1033 102.24 -4.00 -57.55
CA PRO A 1033 102.87 -3.18 -58.57
C PRO A 1033 102.49 -3.61 -59.99
N SER A 1034 102.43 -2.67 -60.94
CA SER A 1034 102.13 -2.98 -62.34
C SER A 1034 103.15 -3.93 -62.98
N ASP A 1035 104.38 -3.97 -62.47
CA ASP A 1035 105.50 -4.79 -62.94
C ASP A 1035 105.90 -5.89 -61.93
N VAL A 1036 104.96 -6.35 -61.10
CA VAL A 1036 105.19 -7.38 -60.10
C VAL A 1036 105.76 -8.67 -60.70
N VAL A 1037 106.78 -9.22 -60.06
CA VAL A 1037 107.48 -10.45 -60.48
C VAL A 1037 106.53 -11.65 -60.36
N VAL A 1038 106.57 -12.55 -61.34
CA VAL A 1038 105.84 -13.84 -61.34
C VAL A 1038 106.78 -14.99 -61.75
N PRO A 1039 106.60 -16.22 -61.21
CA PRO A 1039 105.54 -16.65 -60.29
C PRO A 1039 105.68 -16.03 -58.90
N MET A 1040 104.55 -15.92 -58.20
CA MET A 1040 104.47 -15.48 -56.80
C MET A 1040 103.74 -16.56 -56.02
N PHE A 1041 104.12 -16.74 -54.77
CA PHE A 1041 103.52 -17.70 -53.85
C PHE A 1041 103.16 -16.99 -52.55
N PHE A 1042 102.17 -17.51 -51.84
CA PHE A 1042 101.89 -17.13 -50.46
C PHE A 1042 102.28 -18.28 -49.53
N TYR A 1043 102.58 -17.95 -48.27
CA TYR A 1043 102.88 -18.92 -47.23
C TYR A 1043 102.47 -18.41 -45.83
N GLN A 1044 102.27 -19.34 -44.91
CA GLN A 1044 102.05 -19.10 -43.47
C GLN A 1044 103.35 -19.30 -42.70
N ASP A 1045 103.62 -18.46 -41.71
CA ASP A 1045 104.90 -18.43 -40.98
C ASP A 1045 104.99 -19.48 -39.83
N ALA A 1046 103.85 -19.95 -39.32
CA ALA A 1046 103.78 -20.84 -38.16
C ALA A 1046 103.98 -22.33 -38.48
N ASP A 1047 103.52 -22.79 -39.65
CA ASP A 1047 103.72 -24.15 -40.15
C ASP A 1047 103.93 -24.09 -41.68
N ALA A 1048 105.05 -24.62 -42.17
CA ALA A 1048 105.41 -24.61 -43.60
C ALA A 1048 104.53 -25.53 -44.48
N SER A 1049 103.28 -25.78 -44.09
CA SER A 1049 102.38 -26.77 -44.68
C SER A 1049 101.45 -26.21 -45.76
N THR A 1050 101.34 -24.88 -45.93
CA THR A 1050 100.35 -24.24 -46.81
C THR A 1050 100.97 -23.18 -47.74
N ASN A 1051 101.73 -23.65 -48.73
CA ASN A 1051 102.20 -22.82 -49.84
C ASN A 1051 101.27 -22.97 -51.05
N GLY A 1052 100.84 -21.85 -51.63
CA GLY A 1052 100.05 -21.86 -52.86
C GLY A 1052 100.46 -20.74 -53.82
N PRO A 1053 100.21 -20.91 -55.13
CA PRO A 1053 100.47 -19.87 -56.10
C PRO A 1053 99.56 -18.68 -55.86
N VAL A 1054 100.08 -17.47 -56.05
CA VAL A 1054 99.30 -16.23 -56.13
C VAL A 1054 99.11 -15.90 -57.61
N PRO A 1055 97.93 -16.17 -58.20
CA PRO A 1055 97.67 -15.83 -59.58
C PRO A 1055 97.56 -14.31 -59.75
N ILE A 1056 98.44 -13.72 -60.57
CA ILE A 1056 98.43 -12.29 -60.87
C ILE A 1056 98.23 -12.07 -62.37
N HIS A 1057 97.19 -11.32 -62.73
CA HIS A 1057 96.91 -10.89 -64.10
C HIS A 1057 97.45 -9.48 -64.37
N GLY A 1058 97.86 -9.23 -65.61
CA GLY A 1058 98.18 -7.88 -66.10
C GLY A 1058 99.57 -7.34 -65.73
N THR A 1059 100.46 -8.15 -65.15
CA THR A 1059 101.84 -7.70 -64.86
C THR A 1059 102.64 -7.40 -66.14
N THR A 1060 103.42 -6.31 -66.12
CA THR A 1060 104.36 -5.94 -67.18
C THR A 1060 105.76 -6.57 -67.00
N TYR A 1061 105.97 -7.39 -65.98
CA TYR A 1061 107.24 -8.07 -65.72
C TYR A 1061 107.64 -8.99 -66.89
N LYS A 1062 108.92 -8.94 -67.27
CA LYS A 1062 109.51 -9.83 -68.28
C LYS A 1062 110.65 -10.63 -67.65
N PRO A 1063 110.56 -11.97 -67.56
CA PRO A 1063 111.66 -12.75 -67.01
C PRO A 1063 112.92 -12.62 -67.87
N PRO A 1064 114.13 -12.67 -67.27
CA PRO A 1064 115.37 -12.67 -68.03
C PRO A 1064 115.41 -13.86 -69.00
N ALA A 1065 115.89 -13.64 -70.23
CA ALA A 1065 115.99 -14.70 -71.24
C ALA A 1065 116.93 -15.83 -70.77
N ILE A 1066 116.46 -17.08 -70.78
CA ILE A 1066 117.25 -18.27 -70.41
C ILE A 1066 118.31 -18.50 -71.50
N SER A 1067 119.60 -18.34 -71.16
CA SER A 1067 120.72 -18.67 -72.02
C SER A 1067 121.32 -20.02 -71.63
N GLY A 1068 121.09 -21.06 -72.44
CA GLY A 1068 121.99 -22.23 -72.47
C GLY A 1068 121.32 -23.61 -72.50
N TYR A 1069 120.72 -24.00 -73.63
CA TYR A 1069 120.72 -25.40 -74.07
C TYR A 1069 121.00 -25.45 -75.58
N THR A 1070 122.22 -25.77 -75.96
CA THR A 1070 122.58 -26.20 -77.31
C THR A 1070 122.33 -27.70 -77.44
N HIS A 1071 121.41 -28.03 -78.36
CA HIS A 1071 121.17 -29.39 -78.85
C HIS A 1071 122.39 -29.84 -79.69
N ASN A 1072 122.84 -31.07 -79.51
CA ASN A 1072 123.66 -31.77 -80.51
C ASN A 1072 123.06 -33.17 -80.73
N PRO A 1073 123.08 -33.68 -81.97
CA PRO A 1073 122.13 -34.66 -82.52
C PRO A 1073 122.24 -36.08 -81.95
#